data_AF-W0V5F8-F1
#
_entry.id   AF-W0V5F8-F1
#
_cell.length_a   1.000
_cell.length_b   1.000
_cell.length_c   1.000
_cell.angle_alpha   90.00
_cell.angle_beta   90.00
_cell.angle_gamma   90.00
#
_symmetry.space_group_name_H-M   'P 1'
#
loop_
_entity.id
_entity.type
_entity.pdbx_description
1 polymer ?
#
loop_
_entity_poly.entity_id
_entity_poly.type
_entity_poly.pdbx_seq_one_letter_code
_entity_poly.pdbx_strand_id
1 'polypeptide(L)'
;MSSKITAVKKARQGTIQVSVHDEGSAAVIVNAAISLYHGGDGGCANFNPATWTPDGAVLAGMRWTDNAGAAVFANLEPAAYIAVYENFPATDAQCAEVRTGCSVMLCFEPHIDPKVALTFETGDCQPSNCRTGRVTDRAIASVTFDGDQSSAGRDLVQVVAAAPWTPLRGDGHSFGNTLRRVGPHRFTAQLMLSRRPEMSSGIAMPEGPNNGPNAMLALAAEFEAEERPPQPVSGSVGVSLTRTETEPTEDLPLWTLIRNSTEAMSFTNYLHFMDSLFCSDSSGVRGFEQDRFAKKTELFHQLRQRRALPFSDADAYRVLKVATEAFVMVNCGVLNQPLAFNPAEDNAYLDRRDIPPGRDLETVLRTEYLENVDGFPTLPYLAVIRRKLPDIPISIPRGQEGDVDLCFGIIQEKLANPCLLELIWSYWHEEGMLVQSMNAITQRFQNLRATNMVNDPLANTEIDMLRPLNNLLWGYTQDEQHRLTVVRRNYEYDHHYGVRLEGKAVQNFRPADSRSKFLEAFHHLLRLLTSFYKQDDDTTVKADAFPVLNALKEVHLILSQGAHNQFGDLPSTARIEMLMQQWLLARPEFREFLPTRVMVAYPEPWMDRVDAMKKLQGWTDTSVMHFRSLAMFGEQLLLSVRYGNWSDIYEPTQAFNWARFWRPQVQGYIHAYRAATGVDLSVAVADPKMEAMLPSALLRQRLNLQVRSA
;
A
#
# COMPACT_ATOMS: atom_id res chain seq x y z
N MET A 1 107.49 11.10 43.92
CA MET A 1 107.47 11.96 42.71
C MET A 1 106.25 11.57 41.89
N SER A 2 105.06 12.06 42.25
CA SER A 2 104.37 13.20 41.61
C SER A 2 104.20 13.03 40.09
N SER A 3 103.07 12.45 39.67
CA SER A 3 102.49 12.68 38.35
C SER A 3 101.22 13.51 38.53
N LYS A 4 101.24 14.70 37.91
CA LYS A 4 100.16 15.70 37.94
C LYS A 4 98.95 15.15 37.18
N ILE A 5 97.82 15.02 37.86
CA ILE A 5 96.50 14.94 37.21
C ILE A 5 96.01 16.37 37.04
N THR A 6 96.09 16.86 35.81
CA THR A 6 95.55 18.15 35.39
C THR A 6 94.02 18.03 35.34
N ALA A 7 93.35 18.45 36.42
CA ALA A 7 91.89 18.54 36.45
C ALA A 7 91.41 19.64 35.49
N VAL A 8 90.88 19.25 34.34
CA VAL A 8 90.16 20.14 33.43
C VAL A 8 88.87 20.58 34.13
N LYS A 9 88.79 21.85 34.54
CA LYS A 9 87.54 22.47 35.02
C LYS A 9 86.49 22.40 33.90
N LYS A 10 85.51 21.49 33.99
CA LYS A 10 84.32 21.51 33.14
C LYS A 10 83.57 22.83 33.42
N ALA A 11 83.56 23.76 32.46
CA ALA A 11 82.77 24.98 32.55
C ALA A 11 81.29 24.59 32.67
N ARG A 12 80.58 25.17 33.65
CA ARG A 12 79.13 24.97 33.80
C ARG A 12 78.43 25.70 32.65
N GLN A 13 77.81 24.96 31.75
CA GLN A 13 77.05 25.54 30.64
C GLN A 13 75.77 26.21 31.16
N GLY A 14 75.25 27.20 30.44
CA GLY A 14 74.04 27.91 30.80
C GLY A 14 72.77 27.24 30.26
N THR A 15 71.61 27.73 30.69
CA THR A 15 70.29 27.21 30.29
C THR A 15 69.32 28.34 29.97
N ILE A 16 68.47 28.15 28.97
CA ILE A 16 67.29 29.01 28.72
C ILE A 16 66.04 28.15 28.92
N GLN A 17 65.14 28.63 29.77
CA GLN A 17 63.81 28.07 29.98
C GLN A 17 62.79 29.01 29.31
N VAL A 18 61.86 28.43 28.58
CA VAL A 18 60.82 29.17 27.87
C VAL A 18 59.46 28.69 28.36
N SER A 19 58.55 29.60 28.67
CA SER A 19 57.15 29.32 28.93
C SER A 19 56.27 30.02 27.91
N VAL A 20 55.23 29.33 27.44
CA VAL A 20 54.28 29.85 26.45
C VAL A 20 52.85 29.68 26.95
N HIS A 21 52.14 30.80 27.08
CA HIS A 21 50.74 30.84 27.47
C HIS A 21 50.02 31.96 26.71
N ASP A 22 48.73 31.79 26.46
CA ASP A 22 47.91 32.83 25.83
C ASP A 22 47.78 34.06 26.73
N GLU A 23 47.89 35.26 26.16
CA GLU A 23 47.83 36.53 26.91
C GLU A 23 46.45 36.74 27.57
N GLY A 24 45.36 36.44 26.86
CA GLY A 24 44.00 36.72 27.32
C GLY A 24 43.48 35.69 28.34
N SER A 25 43.58 34.41 28.01
CA SER A 25 43.03 33.31 28.83
C SER A 25 44.03 32.74 29.86
N ALA A 26 45.31 33.12 29.80
CA ALA A 26 46.41 32.51 30.53
C ALA A 26 46.55 30.98 30.31
N ALA A 27 45.90 30.44 29.28
CA ALA A 27 45.92 29.03 28.99
C ALA A 27 47.25 28.61 28.37
N VAL A 28 47.74 27.46 28.81
CA VAL A 28 49.03 26.90 28.42
C VAL A 28 49.01 26.45 26.96
N ILE A 29 50.04 26.81 26.19
CA ILE A 29 50.19 26.37 24.80
C ILE A 29 51.17 25.19 24.74
N VAL A 30 50.65 24.01 24.42
CA VAL A 30 51.41 22.76 24.30
C VAL A 30 51.94 22.62 22.88
N ASN A 31 53.11 22.01 22.68
CA ASN A 31 53.74 21.83 21.36
C ASN A 31 54.03 23.14 20.60
N ALA A 32 54.22 24.26 21.30
CA ALA A 32 54.71 25.49 20.69
C ALA A 32 56.17 25.34 20.26
N ALA A 33 56.44 25.60 18.99
CA ALA A 33 57.76 25.62 18.38
C ALA A 33 58.52 26.89 18.80
N ILE A 34 59.64 26.68 19.48
CA ILE A 34 60.58 27.72 19.86
C ILE A 34 61.91 27.46 19.15
N SER A 35 62.40 28.47 18.44
CA SER A 35 63.72 28.45 17.83
C SER A 35 64.64 29.43 18.52
N LEU A 36 65.89 29.01 18.71
CA LEU A 36 66.93 29.78 19.37
C LEU A 36 68.05 30.07 18.38
N TYR A 37 68.40 31.34 18.20
CA TYR A 37 69.45 31.81 17.30
C TYR A 37 70.58 32.46 18.09
N HIS A 38 71.81 32.37 17.60
CA HIS A 38 72.93 33.11 18.19
C HIS A 38 72.77 34.62 17.91
N GLY A 39 72.79 35.43 18.96
CA GLY A 39 72.86 36.88 18.87
C GLY A 39 74.30 37.28 18.55
N GLY A 40 74.50 38.11 17.51
CA GLY A 40 75.83 38.59 17.13
C GLY A 40 76.51 39.44 18.22
N ASP A 41 77.72 39.94 17.92
CA ASP A 41 78.64 40.58 18.88
C ASP A 41 78.10 41.83 19.63
N GLY A 42 76.90 42.32 19.29
CA GLY A 42 76.29 43.52 19.86
C GLY A 42 75.54 43.34 21.20
N GLY A 43 75.38 42.10 21.69
CA GLY A 43 74.67 41.79 22.94
C GLY A 43 73.17 42.11 22.92
N CYS A 44 72.45 41.86 24.02
CA CYS A 44 71.00 42.10 24.06
C CYS A 44 70.61 43.58 24.24
N ALA A 45 71.54 44.45 24.62
CA ALA A 45 71.28 45.88 24.88
C ALA A 45 70.90 46.68 23.61
N ASN A 46 71.32 46.23 22.43
CA ASN A 46 71.04 46.89 21.15
C ASN A 46 70.05 46.11 20.27
N PHE A 47 69.39 45.10 20.84
CA PHE A 47 68.48 44.25 20.08
C PHE A 47 67.13 44.95 19.87
N ASN A 48 66.72 45.08 18.61
CA ASN A 48 65.40 45.56 18.23
C ASN A 48 64.60 44.44 17.53
N PRO A 49 63.53 43.91 18.16
CA PRO A 49 62.75 42.81 17.59
C PRO A 49 62.09 43.17 16.26
N ALA A 50 61.70 44.43 16.05
CA ALA A 50 60.97 44.86 14.86
C ALA A 50 61.81 44.86 13.57
N THR A 51 63.14 44.91 13.69
CA THR A 51 64.08 44.94 12.55
C THR A 51 64.85 43.64 12.36
N TRP A 52 64.62 42.66 13.24
CA TRP A 52 65.35 41.40 13.23
C TRP A 52 64.66 40.36 12.34
N THR A 53 65.44 39.67 11.51
CA THR A 53 64.97 38.60 10.64
C THR A 53 65.70 37.30 10.95
N PRO A 54 65.00 36.14 10.95
CA PRO A 54 65.64 34.85 11.21
C PRO A 54 66.63 34.48 10.09
N ASP A 55 67.82 34.03 10.48
CA ASP A 55 68.83 33.47 9.58
C ASP A 55 69.18 32.04 10.03
N GLY A 56 68.96 31.07 9.14
CA GLY A 56 69.22 29.66 9.42
C GLY A 56 70.68 29.34 9.71
N ALA A 57 71.63 30.17 9.26
CA ALA A 57 73.06 29.96 9.51
C ALA A 57 73.47 30.12 10.99
N VAL A 58 72.69 30.85 11.77
CA VAL A 58 72.94 31.13 13.20
C VAL A 58 71.97 30.42 14.14
N LEU A 59 71.20 29.43 13.64
CA LEU A 59 70.28 28.65 14.44
C LEU A 59 71.04 27.74 15.43
N ALA A 60 70.87 28.00 16.74
CA ALA A 60 71.44 27.20 17.82
C ALA A 60 70.61 25.92 18.10
N GLY A 61 69.30 25.97 17.86
CA GLY A 61 68.44 24.79 17.96
C GLY A 61 66.96 25.11 18.06
N MET A 62 66.15 24.05 18.01
CA MET A 62 64.69 24.12 18.06
C MET A 62 64.13 23.15 19.11
N ARG A 63 63.07 23.57 19.82
CA ARG A 63 62.35 22.79 20.83
C ARG A 63 60.85 23.05 20.75
N TRP A 64 60.07 22.13 21.31
CA TRP A 64 58.63 22.26 21.48
C TRP A 64 58.30 22.31 22.97
N THR A 65 57.25 23.06 23.31
CA THR A 65 56.75 23.10 24.69
C THR A 65 56.08 21.79 25.09
N ASP A 66 56.23 21.41 26.35
CA ASP A 66 55.60 20.24 26.96
C ASP A 66 54.15 20.53 27.43
N ASN A 67 53.56 19.61 28.18
CA ASN A 67 52.20 19.75 28.73
C ASN A 67 52.04 20.91 29.72
N ALA A 68 53.14 21.46 30.24
CA ALA A 68 53.16 22.65 31.08
C ALA A 68 53.45 23.93 30.28
N GLY A 69 53.54 23.84 28.95
CA GLY A 69 53.87 24.95 28.07
C GLY A 69 55.33 25.37 28.20
N ALA A 70 56.20 24.49 28.70
CA ALA A 70 57.59 24.79 28.96
C ALA A 70 58.53 24.10 27.97
N ALA A 71 59.59 24.80 27.56
CA ALA A 71 60.68 24.24 26.75
C ALA A 71 62.04 24.64 27.37
N VAL A 72 63.01 23.71 27.35
CA VAL A 72 64.34 23.94 27.95
C VAL A 72 65.45 23.72 26.93
N PHE A 73 66.28 24.75 26.76
CA PHE A 73 67.54 24.70 26.03
C PHE A 73 68.68 24.57 27.04
N ALA A 74 69.24 23.36 27.14
CA ALA A 74 70.36 23.06 28.01
C ALA A 74 71.70 23.11 27.26
N ASN A 75 72.80 23.19 28.00
CA ASN A 75 74.17 23.10 27.49
C ASN A 75 74.59 24.25 26.56
N LEU A 76 74.08 25.46 26.79
CA LEU A 76 74.39 26.64 25.99
C LEU A 76 75.74 27.26 26.39
N GLU A 77 76.48 27.74 25.40
CA GLU A 77 77.72 28.52 25.61
C GLU A 77 77.38 29.93 26.10
N PRO A 78 78.26 30.60 26.86
CA PRO A 78 78.01 31.97 27.30
C PRO A 78 78.00 32.94 26.10
N ALA A 79 76.81 33.36 25.67
CA ALA A 79 76.58 34.27 24.55
C ALA A 79 75.20 34.93 24.65
N ALA A 80 74.93 35.91 23.78
CA ALA A 80 73.58 36.39 23.55
C ALA A 80 72.84 35.41 22.62
N TYR A 81 71.58 35.13 22.93
CA TYR A 81 70.69 34.31 22.11
C TYR A 81 69.38 35.02 21.85
N ILE A 82 68.78 34.79 20.69
CA ILE A 82 67.49 35.33 20.28
C ILE A 82 66.51 34.17 20.19
N ALA A 83 65.50 34.16 21.06
CA ALA A 83 64.44 33.18 21.04
C ALA A 83 63.24 33.69 20.26
N VAL A 84 62.62 32.81 19.49
CA VAL A 84 61.49 33.12 18.61
C VAL A 84 60.41 32.07 18.76
N TYR A 85 59.19 32.52 19.00
CA TYR A 85 57.99 31.70 18.88
C TYR A 85 57.56 31.62 17.41
N GLU A 86 57.48 30.40 16.88
CA GLU A 86 57.27 30.19 15.45
C GLU A 86 55.82 29.96 15.05
N ASN A 87 54.92 29.63 15.98
CA ASN A 87 53.52 29.40 15.66
C ASN A 87 52.76 30.71 15.45
N PHE A 88 51.56 30.61 14.90
CA PHE A 88 50.62 31.71 14.80
C PHE A 88 49.87 31.89 16.14
N PRO A 89 49.59 33.12 16.61
CA PRO A 89 49.98 34.42 16.05
C PRO A 89 51.43 34.81 16.41
N ALA A 90 52.03 35.68 15.60
CA ALA A 90 53.40 36.14 15.83
C ALA A 90 53.56 36.88 17.17
N THR A 91 54.66 36.65 17.85
CA THR A 91 55.12 37.44 19.00
C THR A 91 56.49 38.04 18.73
N ASP A 92 56.84 39.09 19.46
CA ASP A 92 58.16 39.70 19.37
C ASP A 92 59.25 38.71 19.78
N ALA A 93 60.33 38.66 19.01
CA ALA A 93 61.51 37.89 19.38
C ALA A 93 62.13 38.45 20.67
N GLN A 94 62.68 37.58 21.52
CA GLN A 94 63.25 37.97 22.81
C GLN A 94 64.74 37.63 22.88
N CYS A 95 65.57 38.60 23.28
CA CYS A 95 67.00 38.38 23.47
C CYS A 95 67.32 38.02 24.93
N ALA A 96 68.13 36.97 25.11
CA ALA A 96 68.62 36.50 26.40
C ALA A 96 70.15 36.39 26.43
N GLU A 97 70.79 36.96 27.45
CA GLU A 97 72.23 36.77 27.70
C GLU A 97 72.46 35.58 28.62
N VAL A 98 73.10 34.53 28.09
CA VAL A 98 73.44 33.34 28.87
C VAL A 98 74.81 33.50 29.50
N ARG A 99 74.89 33.33 30.82
CA ARG A 99 76.15 33.33 31.58
C ARG A 99 76.45 31.93 32.11
N THR A 100 77.74 31.65 32.33
CA THR A 100 78.24 30.35 32.81
C THR A 100 77.51 29.90 34.08
N GLY A 101 76.72 28.83 33.97
CA GLY A 101 75.97 28.23 35.08
C GLY A 101 74.70 28.96 35.52
N CYS A 102 74.23 29.97 34.77
CA CYS A 102 72.96 30.66 35.02
C CYS A 102 71.82 30.12 34.15
N SER A 103 70.60 30.23 34.65
CA SER A 103 69.36 29.98 33.92
C SER A 103 68.64 31.29 33.62
N VAL A 104 68.21 31.50 32.37
CA VAL A 104 67.36 32.63 31.97
C VAL A 104 65.97 32.10 31.62
N MET A 105 64.93 32.82 32.02
CA MET A 105 63.54 32.48 31.73
C MET A 105 62.96 33.48 30.73
N LEU A 106 62.32 32.99 29.68
CA LEU A 106 61.62 33.77 28.65
C LEU A 106 60.15 33.38 28.62
N CYS A 107 59.28 34.37 28.45
CA CYS A 107 57.82 34.16 28.43
C CYS A 107 57.27 34.69 27.11
N PHE A 108 56.65 33.82 26.30
CA PHE A 108 55.93 34.24 25.09
C PHE A 108 54.44 34.23 25.35
N GLU A 109 53.80 35.35 25.06
CA GLU A 109 52.38 35.61 25.32
C GLU A 109 51.67 35.97 24.01
N PRO A 110 51.36 35.00 23.12
CA PRO A 110 50.58 35.27 21.93
C PRO A 110 49.14 35.70 22.31
N HIS A 111 48.63 36.71 21.60
CA HIS A 111 47.28 37.22 21.77
C HIS A 111 46.26 36.40 20.96
N ILE A 112 45.63 35.40 21.58
CA ILE A 112 44.64 34.52 20.93
C ILE A 112 43.23 34.77 21.48
N ASP A 113 43.09 34.93 22.80
CA ASP A 113 41.81 35.16 23.51
C ASP A 113 40.63 34.31 22.96
N PRO A 114 40.71 32.97 23.03
CA PRO A 114 39.70 32.11 22.43
C PRO A 114 38.40 32.09 23.25
N LYS A 115 37.28 32.37 22.58
CA LYS A 115 35.94 32.40 23.15
C LYS A 115 35.06 31.32 22.52
N VAL A 116 34.32 30.60 23.36
CA VAL A 116 33.31 29.61 22.94
C VAL A 116 31.91 30.17 23.23
N ALA A 117 31.12 30.38 22.20
CA ALA A 117 29.71 30.76 22.30
C ALA A 117 28.81 29.52 22.14
N LEU A 118 27.83 29.37 23.02
CA LEU A 118 26.85 28.28 22.98
C LEU A 118 25.48 28.82 22.58
N THR A 119 24.86 28.21 21.58
CA THR A 119 23.49 28.48 21.14
C THR A 119 22.70 27.17 21.01
N PHE A 120 21.37 27.26 21.01
CA PHE A 120 20.49 26.09 21.00
C PHE A 120 19.42 26.22 19.92
N GLU A 121 19.19 25.15 19.17
CA GLU A 121 18.11 25.03 18.18
C GLU A 121 17.12 23.95 18.63
N THR A 122 15.83 24.20 18.41
CA THR A 122 14.80 23.18 18.65
C THR A 122 14.92 22.04 17.63
N GLY A 123 14.27 20.91 17.91
CA GLY A 123 14.21 19.77 16.96
C GLY A 123 13.70 20.12 15.55
N ASP A 124 13.00 21.25 15.39
CA ASP A 124 12.49 21.76 14.11
C ASP A 124 13.42 22.81 13.46
N CYS A 125 14.69 22.88 13.88
CA CYS A 125 15.71 23.81 13.38
C CYS A 125 15.35 25.30 13.56
N GLN A 126 14.59 25.64 14.61
CA GLN A 126 14.30 27.02 14.98
C GLN A 126 15.23 27.47 16.12
N PRO A 127 15.75 28.72 16.10
CA PRO A 127 16.57 29.22 17.19
C PRO A 127 15.76 29.24 18.50
N SER A 128 16.31 28.65 19.55
CA SER A 128 15.72 28.71 20.88
C SER A 128 16.06 30.04 21.54
N ASN A 129 15.04 30.75 22.03
CA ASN A 129 15.23 31.96 22.85
C ASN A 129 15.59 31.63 24.31
N CYS A 130 15.71 30.35 24.66
CA CYS A 130 16.08 29.93 26.00
C CYS A 130 17.59 30.07 26.20
N ARG A 131 18.00 30.49 27.40
CA ARG A 131 19.42 30.56 27.79
C ARG A 131 20.05 29.18 28.00
N THR A 132 19.23 28.14 28.13
CA THR A 132 19.61 26.74 28.36
C THR A 132 18.99 25.85 27.28
N GLY A 133 19.69 24.78 26.92
CA GLY A 133 19.19 23.77 25.98
C GLY A 133 18.27 22.77 26.67
N ARG A 134 17.28 22.24 25.95
CA ARG A 134 16.40 21.18 26.47
C ARG A 134 16.75 19.83 25.86
N VAL A 135 16.34 18.75 26.51
CA VAL A 135 16.40 17.41 25.89
C VAL A 135 15.66 17.46 24.55
N THR A 136 16.25 16.87 23.50
CA THR A 136 15.88 16.94 22.07
C THR A 136 16.36 18.17 21.28
N ASP A 137 16.84 19.22 21.95
CA ASP A 137 17.44 20.37 21.25
C ASP A 137 18.82 20.00 20.69
N ARG A 138 19.25 20.75 19.67
CA ARG A 138 20.60 20.71 19.13
C ARG A 138 21.40 21.87 19.72
N ALA A 139 22.43 21.55 20.50
CA ALA A 139 23.40 22.54 20.99
C ALA A 139 24.45 22.81 19.91
N ILE A 140 24.79 24.08 19.72
CA ILE A 140 25.78 24.56 18.78
C ILE A 140 26.86 25.32 19.56
N ALA A 141 28.12 24.91 19.39
CA ALA A 141 29.28 25.57 19.95
C ALA A 141 30.07 26.26 18.82
N SER A 142 30.18 27.58 18.87
CA SER A 142 30.94 28.39 17.92
C SER A 142 32.19 28.93 18.59
N VAL A 143 33.35 28.66 18.00
CA VAL A 143 34.66 29.09 18.51
C VAL A 143 35.11 30.35 17.77
N THR A 144 35.52 31.37 18.51
CA THR A 144 36.04 32.65 18.01
C THR A 144 37.34 33.00 18.73
N PHE A 145 38.25 33.72 18.08
CA PHE A 145 39.56 34.12 18.65
C PHE A 145 40.03 35.41 17.98
N ASP A 146 40.87 36.20 18.66
CA ASP A 146 41.13 37.61 18.34
C ASP A 146 42.41 37.87 17.50
N GLY A 147 43.21 36.82 17.17
CA GLY A 147 44.42 36.94 16.33
C GLY A 147 44.17 37.46 14.89
N ASP A 148 45.23 37.75 14.10
CA ASP A 148 45.10 38.26 12.71
C ASP A 148 44.19 37.36 11.84
N GLN A 149 42.93 37.76 11.70
CA GLN A 149 41.91 37.03 10.94
C GLN A 149 42.01 37.27 9.42
N SER A 150 43.13 37.81 8.94
CA SER A 150 43.44 37.85 7.52
C SER A 150 43.28 36.45 6.90
N SER A 151 42.96 36.38 5.61
CA SER A 151 42.79 35.09 4.92
C SER A 151 44.00 34.17 5.06
N ALA A 152 45.20 34.75 5.24
CA ALA A 152 46.44 34.01 5.48
C ALA A 152 46.54 33.43 6.90
N GLY A 153 45.95 34.08 7.92
CA GLY A 153 45.91 33.56 9.30
C GLY A 153 44.88 32.43 9.50
N ARG A 154 43.78 32.44 8.73
CA ARG A 154 42.72 31.41 8.81
C ARG A 154 43.22 30.00 8.46
N ASP A 155 44.10 29.88 7.47
CA ASP A 155 44.67 28.59 7.05
C ASP A 155 45.69 28.03 8.05
N LEU A 156 46.13 28.84 9.02
CA LEU A 156 47.11 28.45 10.04
C LEU A 156 46.46 27.98 11.33
N VAL A 157 45.13 28.10 11.48
CA VAL A 157 44.39 27.74 12.70
C VAL A 157 43.32 26.70 12.39
N GLN A 158 43.35 25.58 13.12
CA GLN A 158 42.34 24.51 13.00
C GLN A 158 41.71 24.23 14.36
N VAL A 159 40.37 24.13 14.40
CA VAL A 159 39.64 23.74 15.62
C VAL A 159 39.22 22.28 15.51
N VAL A 160 39.55 21.47 16.51
CA VAL A 160 39.18 20.05 16.58
C VAL A 160 38.37 19.82 17.85
N ALA A 161 37.07 19.55 17.70
CA ALA A 161 36.19 19.21 18.82
C ALA A 161 36.25 17.71 19.17
N ALA A 162 36.11 17.39 20.45
CA ALA A 162 36.00 16.02 20.91
C ALA A 162 34.59 15.46 20.66
N ALA A 163 34.48 14.14 20.41
CA ALA A 163 33.19 13.47 20.32
C ALA A 163 32.35 13.68 21.60
N PRO A 164 31.03 13.86 21.52
CA PRO A 164 30.14 13.61 20.37
C PRO A 164 29.87 14.82 19.44
N TRP A 165 30.66 15.89 19.55
CA TRP A 165 30.45 17.11 18.76
C TRP A 165 30.88 16.93 17.30
N THR A 166 30.05 17.40 16.37
CA THR A 166 30.28 17.24 14.92
C THR A 166 30.33 18.59 14.22
N PRO A 167 31.24 18.81 13.26
CA PRO A 167 31.34 20.10 12.56
C PRO A 167 30.08 20.37 11.73
N LEU A 168 29.61 21.62 11.75
CA LEU A 168 28.49 22.09 10.94
C LEU A 168 28.94 22.32 9.49
N ARG A 169 28.07 22.01 8.51
CA ARG A 169 28.40 22.22 7.10
C ARG A 169 28.58 23.71 6.80
N GLY A 170 29.73 24.08 6.25
CA GLY A 170 30.02 25.44 5.80
C GLY A 170 30.70 26.35 6.83
N ASP A 171 30.92 25.86 8.07
CA ASP A 171 31.64 26.60 9.10
C ASP A 171 32.62 25.67 9.83
N GLY A 172 33.93 25.91 9.65
CA GLY A 172 35.00 25.12 10.26
C GLY A 172 35.20 25.36 11.75
N HIS A 173 34.47 26.29 12.36
CA HIS A 173 34.60 26.66 13.78
C HIS A 173 33.31 26.48 14.59
N SER A 174 32.26 25.93 13.97
CA SER A 174 30.98 25.63 14.63
C SER A 174 30.70 24.12 14.69
N PHE A 175 30.30 23.63 15.86
CA PHE A 175 30.06 22.21 16.12
C PHE A 175 28.69 21.98 16.74
N GLY A 176 27.97 20.95 16.27
CA GLY A 176 26.65 20.57 16.77
C GLY A 176 26.64 19.25 17.54
N ASN A 177 25.82 19.18 18.58
CA ASN A 177 25.52 17.97 19.35
C ASN A 177 24.03 17.93 19.78
N THR A 178 23.37 16.79 19.66
CA THR A 178 21.97 16.62 20.09
C THR A 178 21.90 16.22 21.55
N LEU A 179 21.11 16.96 22.34
CA LEU A 179 20.98 16.75 23.78
C LEU A 179 20.06 15.56 24.08
N ARG A 180 20.63 14.46 24.57
CA ARG A 180 19.90 13.21 24.85
C ARG A 180 19.55 12.98 26.32
N ARG A 181 20.14 13.77 27.23
CA ARG A 181 19.98 13.61 28.69
C ARG A 181 19.90 14.96 29.37
N VAL A 182 19.16 14.99 30.49
CA VAL A 182 19.11 16.11 31.44
C VAL A 182 20.45 16.19 32.20
N GLY A 183 20.82 17.39 32.63
CA GLY A 183 21.99 17.63 33.47
C GLY A 183 23.19 18.20 32.71
N PRO A 184 24.41 18.11 33.28
CA PRO A 184 25.58 18.82 32.77
C PRO A 184 26.12 18.21 31.48
N HIS A 185 26.40 19.10 30.51
CA HIS A 185 27.07 18.80 29.26
C HIS A 185 28.31 19.67 29.12
N ARG A 186 29.33 19.11 28.45
CA ARG A 186 30.61 19.77 28.24
C ARG A 186 30.99 19.73 26.77
N PHE A 187 31.39 20.88 26.25
CA PHE A 187 32.12 21.02 25.01
C PHE A 187 33.61 21.04 25.33
N THR A 188 34.40 20.24 24.63
CA THR A 188 35.87 20.27 24.68
C THR A 188 36.42 20.26 23.27
N ALA A 189 37.35 21.16 22.98
CA ALA A 189 38.02 21.26 21.70
C ALA A 189 39.50 21.64 21.87
N GLN A 190 40.28 21.47 20.81
CA GLN A 190 41.67 21.92 20.72
C GLN A 190 41.79 22.90 19.56
N LEU A 191 42.38 24.06 19.84
CA LEU A 191 42.80 25.02 18.83
C LEU A 191 44.24 24.68 18.44
N MET A 192 44.42 24.23 17.20
CA MET A 192 45.72 23.88 16.62
C MET A 192 46.28 25.06 15.84
N LEU A 193 47.48 25.49 16.22
CA LEU A 193 48.19 26.64 15.68
C LEU A 193 49.40 26.14 14.87
N SER A 194 49.35 26.36 13.57
CA SER A 194 50.40 25.99 12.65
C SER A 194 51.63 26.89 12.83
N ARG A 195 52.81 26.37 12.44
CA ARG A 195 54.01 27.19 12.30
C ARG A 195 53.83 28.21 11.18
N ARG A 196 54.32 29.43 11.38
CA ARG A 196 54.26 30.49 10.38
C ARG A 196 55.09 30.12 9.15
N PRO A 197 54.60 30.32 7.92
CA PRO A 197 55.30 29.92 6.69
C PRO A 197 56.71 30.50 6.58
N GLU A 198 56.89 31.75 6.99
CA GLU A 198 58.18 32.49 7.01
C GLU A 198 59.25 31.83 7.89
N MET A 199 58.84 31.07 8.92
CA MET A 199 59.74 30.32 9.80
C MET A 199 60.02 28.91 9.27
N SER A 200 59.21 28.42 8.33
CA SER A 200 59.37 27.09 7.71
C SER A 200 60.23 27.11 6.45
N SER A 201 60.29 28.24 5.75
CA SER A 201 61.05 28.42 4.51
C SER A 201 62.53 28.77 4.79
N GLY A 202 63.40 27.76 4.89
CA GLY A 202 64.85 27.99 4.96
C GLY A 202 65.67 26.99 5.78
N ILE A 203 65.01 26.09 6.53
CA ILE A 203 65.67 25.07 7.34
C ILE A 203 65.47 23.71 6.67
N ALA A 204 66.52 23.14 6.06
CA ALA A 204 66.51 21.77 5.57
C ALA A 204 66.46 20.81 6.77
N MET A 205 65.25 20.34 7.13
CA MET A 205 65.09 19.27 8.11
C MET A 205 65.43 17.91 7.47
N PRO A 206 66.07 16.98 8.21
CA PRO A 206 66.32 15.64 7.69
C PRO A 206 64.99 14.90 7.47
N GLU A 207 64.86 14.31 6.29
CA GLU A 207 63.75 13.57 5.67
C GLU A 207 62.57 13.11 6.57
N GLY A 208 61.38 13.60 6.24
CA GLY A 208 60.07 13.06 6.65
C GLY A 208 58.94 14.05 6.33
N PRO A 209 57.75 13.60 5.89
CA PRO A 209 56.64 14.51 5.62
C PRO A 209 56.00 14.88 6.94
N ASN A 210 56.54 15.87 7.67
CA ASN A 210 55.86 16.54 8.78
C ASN A 210 56.62 17.83 9.15
N ASN A 211 56.01 18.98 8.91
CA ASN A 211 56.17 20.12 9.82
C ASN A 211 55.90 19.58 11.24
N GLY A 212 56.74 19.90 12.24
CA GLY A 212 56.57 19.42 13.62
C GLY A 212 55.15 19.69 14.18
N PRO A 213 54.80 19.09 15.34
CA PRO A 213 53.43 19.15 15.87
C PRO A 213 52.91 20.59 15.95
N ASN A 214 51.63 20.79 15.62
CA ASN A 214 50.97 22.07 15.80
C ASN A 214 50.92 22.42 17.30
N ALA A 215 51.05 23.71 17.61
CA ALA A 215 50.78 24.19 18.95
C ALA A 215 49.31 23.97 19.27
N MET A 216 48.99 23.53 20.48
CA MET A 216 47.63 23.21 20.90
C MET A 216 47.25 24.03 22.12
N LEU A 217 46.07 24.65 22.03
CA LEU A 217 45.41 25.36 23.12
C LEU A 217 44.08 24.69 23.40
N ALA A 218 43.84 24.27 24.65
CA ALA A 218 42.63 23.56 25.03
C ALA A 218 41.46 24.54 25.26
N LEU A 219 40.30 24.20 24.70
CA LEU A 219 39.05 24.95 24.81
C LEU A 219 38.00 24.11 25.53
N ALA A 220 37.25 24.72 26.44
CA ALA A 220 36.11 24.05 27.06
C ALA A 220 34.97 25.04 27.38
N ALA A 221 33.73 24.56 27.28
CA ALA A 221 32.54 25.25 27.76
C ALA A 221 31.58 24.24 28.38
N GLU A 222 30.85 24.66 29.42
CA GLU A 222 29.90 23.83 30.15
C GLU A 222 28.52 24.49 30.13
N PHE A 223 27.47 23.67 30.02
CA PHE A 223 26.08 24.10 30.12
C PHE A 223 25.22 22.97 30.71
N GLU A 224 24.04 23.33 31.22
CA GLU A 224 23.09 22.39 31.81
C GLU A 224 21.87 22.25 30.89
N ALA A 225 21.48 21.00 30.63
CA ALA A 225 20.30 20.69 29.83
C ALA A 225 19.09 20.43 30.73
N GLU A 226 18.00 21.14 30.48
CA GLU A 226 16.74 21.03 31.24
C GLU A 226 15.79 20.00 30.63
N GLU A 227 14.88 19.48 31.45
CA GLU A 227 13.76 18.67 30.98
C GLU A 227 12.72 19.55 30.28
N ARG A 228 12.12 19.06 29.20
CA ARG A 228 11.04 19.79 28.52
C ARG A 228 9.78 19.69 29.39
N PRO A 229 9.23 20.80 29.90
CA PRO A 229 8.03 20.74 30.72
C PRO A 229 6.89 20.16 29.88
N PRO A 230 6.14 19.16 30.40
CA PRO A 230 5.04 18.56 29.65
C PRO A 230 4.02 19.66 29.34
N GLN A 231 3.81 19.93 28.05
CA GLN A 231 2.74 20.83 27.64
C GLN A 231 1.41 20.09 27.82
N PRO A 232 0.48 20.60 28.65
CA PRO A 232 -0.86 20.05 28.70
C PRO A 232 -1.50 20.27 27.34
N VAL A 233 -2.00 19.20 26.72
CA VAL A 233 -2.81 19.28 25.51
C VAL A 233 -4.10 20.03 25.89
N SER A 234 -4.13 21.34 25.65
CA SER A 234 -5.33 22.15 25.82
C SER A 234 -6.02 22.30 24.47
N GLY A 235 -7.24 21.77 24.42
CA GLY A 235 -8.07 21.56 23.25
C GLY A 235 -9.04 20.43 23.59
N SER A 236 -10.24 20.44 23.04
CA SER A 236 -11.11 19.26 23.11
C SER A 236 -10.43 18.12 22.33
N VAL A 237 -9.61 17.32 23.01
CA VAL A 237 -9.19 16.03 22.49
C VAL A 237 -10.47 15.23 22.40
N GLY A 238 -11.03 15.15 21.19
CA GLY A 238 -12.12 14.23 20.91
C GLY A 238 -11.56 12.82 21.08
N VAL A 239 -11.63 12.29 22.29
CA VAL A 239 -11.44 10.87 22.54
C VAL A 239 -12.71 10.20 22.04
N SER A 240 -12.77 9.96 20.73
CA SER A 240 -13.79 9.09 20.15
C SER A 240 -13.29 7.66 20.26
N LEU A 241 -14.11 6.78 20.82
CA LEU A 241 -13.88 5.35 20.69
C LEU A 241 -13.94 5.01 19.20
N THR A 242 -12.88 4.40 18.68
CA THR A 242 -12.84 3.85 17.33
C THR A 242 -13.19 2.38 17.36
N ARG A 243 -13.66 1.82 16.23
CA ARG A 243 -13.87 0.38 16.13
C ARG A 243 -12.55 -0.36 16.32
N THR A 244 -12.66 -1.62 16.76
CA THR A 244 -11.49 -2.49 16.94
C THR A 244 -10.70 -2.61 15.64
N GLU A 245 -9.40 -2.32 15.68
CA GLU A 245 -8.51 -2.53 14.54
C GLU A 245 -8.30 -4.03 14.25
N THR A 246 -8.06 -4.36 12.99
CA THR A 246 -7.83 -5.73 12.51
C THR A 246 -6.62 -5.75 11.59
N GLU A 247 -5.96 -6.89 11.48
CA GLU A 247 -4.80 -7.07 10.60
C GLU A 247 -5.27 -7.45 9.18
N PRO A 248 -4.57 -7.00 8.11
CA PRO A 248 -4.93 -7.37 6.75
C PRO A 248 -4.65 -8.86 6.52
N THR A 249 -5.61 -9.57 5.92
CA THR A 249 -5.51 -11.01 5.62
C THR A 249 -5.19 -11.28 4.15
N GLU A 250 -4.53 -12.39 3.88
CA GLU A 250 -4.05 -12.77 2.53
C GLU A 250 -5.20 -13.00 1.51
N ASP A 251 -6.45 -13.19 1.94
CA ASP A 251 -7.62 -13.37 1.07
C ASP A 251 -8.25 -12.07 0.55
N LEU A 252 -7.86 -10.90 1.08
CA LEU A 252 -8.38 -9.61 0.64
C LEU A 252 -8.32 -9.42 -0.89
N PRO A 253 -7.25 -9.84 -1.60
CA PRO A 253 -7.19 -9.80 -3.05
C PRO A 253 -8.24 -10.69 -3.72
N LEU A 254 -8.55 -11.88 -3.19
CA LEU A 254 -9.60 -12.75 -3.77
C LEU A 254 -10.97 -12.07 -3.70
N TRP A 255 -11.33 -11.51 -2.54
CA TRP A 255 -12.64 -10.86 -2.39
C TRP A 255 -12.75 -9.60 -3.25
N THR A 256 -11.66 -8.85 -3.36
CA THR A 256 -11.57 -7.68 -4.25
C THR A 256 -11.69 -8.11 -5.72
N LEU A 257 -11.06 -9.20 -6.13
CA LEU A 257 -11.18 -9.76 -7.48
C LEU A 257 -12.61 -10.23 -7.77
N ILE A 258 -13.28 -10.89 -6.83
CA ILE A 258 -14.69 -11.29 -6.97
C ILE A 258 -15.58 -10.05 -7.12
N ARG A 259 -15.38 -9.03 -6.28
CA ARG A 259 -16.16 -7.79 -6.35
C ARG A 259 -15.96 -7.07 -7.69
N ASN A 260 -14.71 -6.90 -8.12
CA ASN A 260 -14.38 -6.18 -9.35
C ASN A 260 -14.79 -6.98 -10.60
N SER A 261 -14.71 -8.32 -10.57
CA SER A 261 -15.17 -9.16 -11.69
C SER A 261 -16.70 -9.18 -11.81
N THR A 262 -17.42 -9.28 -10.69
CA THR A 262 -18.90 -9.19 -10.70
C THR A 262 -19.38 -7.81 -11.15
N GLU A 263 -18.67 -6.73 -10.80
CA GLU A 263 -18.94 -5.38 -11.31
C GLU A 263 -18.61 -5.26 -12.82
N ALA A 264 -17.51 -5.86 -13.29
CA ALA A 264 -17.18 -5.92 -14.71
C ALA A 264 -18.26 -6.65 -15.53
N MET A 265 -18.90 -7.66 -14.92
CA MET A 265 -20.03 -8.40 -15.50
C MET A 265 -21.40 -7.73 -15.29
N SER A 266 -21.44 -6.51 -14.75
CA SER A 266 -22.69 -5.77 -14.59
C SER A 266 -23.39 -5.52 -15.93
N PHE A 267 -24.72 -5.41 -15.89
CA PHE A 267 -25.51 -5.15 -17.09
C PHE A 267 -25.14 -3.81 -17.73
N THR A 268 -24.76 -2.80 -16.95
CA THR A 268 -24.31 -1.49 -17.47
C THR A 268 -23.07 -1.62 -18.32
N ASN A 269 -22.06 -2.39 -17.87
CA ASN A 269 -20.85 -2.64 -18.66
C ASN A 269 -21.16 -3.50 -19.89
N TYR A 270 -22.05 -4.49 -19.75
CA TYR A 270 -22.54 -5.29 -20.88
C TYR A 270 -23.27 -4.44 -21.94
N LEU A 271 -24.13 -3.52 -21.51
CA LEU A 271 -24.82 -2.59 -22.40
C LEU A 271 -23.83 -1.70 -23.14
N HIS A 272 -22.86 -1.10 -22.44
CA HIS A 272 -21.80 -0.31 -23.07
C HIS A 272 -20.95 -1.12 -24.05
N PHE A 273 -20.63 -2.38 -23.71
CA PHE A 273 -19.91 -3.27 -24.62
C PHE A 273 -20.73 -3.56 -25.88
N MET A 274 -22.02 -3.86 -25.74
CA MET A 274 -22.90 -4.12 -26.88
C MET A 274 -23.17 -2.87 -27.71
N ASP A 275 -23.35 -1.72 -27.07
CA ASP A 275 -23.50 -0.44 -27.77
C ASP A 275 -22.22 -0.08 -28.53
N SER A 276 -21.03 -0.37 -27.98
CA SER A 276 -19.79 -0.21 -28.74
C SER A 276 -19.72 -1.13 -29.95
N LEU A 277 -20.28 -2.35 -29.86
CA LEU A 277 -20.26 -3.37 -30.90
C LEU A 277 -21.24 -3.08 -32.05
N PHE A 278 -22.45 -2.62 -31.71
CA PHE A 278 -23.56 -2.44 -32.64
C PHE A 278 -23.79 -0.96 -33.01
N CYS A 279 -23.45 -0.02 -32.14
CA CYS A 279 -23.61 1.42 -32.36
C CYS A 279 -22.26 2.07 -32.68
N SER A 280 -22.27 3.11 -33.51
CA SER A 280 -21.06 3.75 -34.06
C SER A 280 -20.29 4.65 -33.09
N ASP A 281 -20.72 4.78 -31.84
CA ASP A 281 -20.17 5.75 -30.90
C ASP A 281 -18.89 5.21 -30.27
N SER A 282 -17.77 5.54 -30.91
CA SER A 282 -16.41 5.38 -30.41
C SER A 282 -16.04 6.35 -29.26
N SER A 283 -17.03 6.82 -28.49
CA SER A 283 -16.87 7.78 -27.41
C SER A 283 -17.53 7.26 -26.14
N GLY A 284 -16.79 6.51 -25.31
CA GLY A 284 -17.34 6.15 -23.99
C GLY A 284 -16.64 5.10 -23.17
N VAL A 285 -15.63 4.37 -23.66
CA VAL A 285 -14.90 3.42 -22.79
C VAL A 285 -13.94 4.22 -21.91
N ARG A 286 -14.33 4.51 -20.67
CA ARG A 286 -13.47 5.22 -19.71
C ARG A 286 -12.26 4.37 -19.30
N GLY A 287 -11.07 4.86 -19.64
CA GLY A 287 -9.86 4.96 -18.80
C GLY A 287 -9.16 3.71 -18.22
N PHE A 288 -9.85 2.58 -17.99
CA PHE A 288 -9.24 1.38 -17.41
C PHE A 288 -9.30 0.17 -18.36
N GLU A 289 -10.43 -0.04 -19.04
CA GLU A 289 -10.55 -1.13 -20.02
C GLU A 289 -9.76 -0.89 -21.32
N GLN A 290 -9.47 0.38 -21.66
CA GLN A 290 -8.66 0.74 -22.84
C GLN A 290 -7.21 0.28 -22.69
N ASP A 291 -6.62 0.50 -21.51
CA ASP A 291 -5.23 0.12 -21.21
C ASP A 291 -5.07 -1.41 -21.12
N ARG A 292 -6.12 -2.11 -20.68
CA ARG A 292 -6.15 -3.57 -20.57
C ARG A 292 -6.09 -4.29 -21.93
N PHE A 293 -6.62 -3.69 -23.00
CA PHE A 293 -6.84 -4.40 -24.25
C PHE A 293 -6.63 -3.56 -25.53
N ALA A 294 -5.49 -2.88 -25.69
CA ALA A 294 -5.17 -2.12 -26.91
C ALA A 294 -5.34 -2.93 -28.22
N LYS A 295 -4.96 -4.22 -28.21
CA LYS A 295 -5.14 -5.15 -29.35
C LYS A 295 -6.61 -5.49 -29.66
N LYS A 296 -7.49 -5.47 -28.66
CA LYS A 296 -8.93 -5.76 -28.82
C LYS A 296 -9.60 -4.67 -29.63
N THR A 297 -9.25 -3.41 -29.39
CA THR A 297 -9.76 -2.26 -30.15
C THR A 297 -9.37 -2.35 -31.63
N GLU A 298 -8.13 -2.72 -31.92
CA GLU A 298 -7.64 -2.89 -33.30
C GLU A 298 -8.34 -4.05 -34.03
N LEU A 299 -8.42 -5.23 -33.40
CA LEU A 299 -9.15 -6.40 -33.93
C LEU A 299 -10.63 -6.10 -34.12
N PHE A 300 -11.24 -5.36 -33.20
CA PHE A 300 -12.64 -4.96 -33.26
C PHE A 300 -12.93 -4.11 -34.52
N HIS A 301 -12.06 -3.14 -34.83
CA HIS A 301 -12.18 -2.33 -36.04
C HIS A 301 -12.04 -3.17 -37.33
N GLN A 302 -11.16 -4.17 -37.33
CA GLN A 302 -10.97 -5.07 -38.48
C GLN A 302 -12.17 -6.00 -38.70
N LEU A 303 -12.70 -6.61 -37.64
CA LEU A 303 -13.86 -7.51 -37.71
C LEU A 303 -15.17 -6.78 -38.02
N ARG A 304 -15.25 -5.47 -37.75
CA ARG A 304 -16.40 -4.63 -38.13
C ARG A 304 -16.63 -4.59 -39.65
N GLN A 305 -15.56 -4.62 -40.45
CA GLN A 305 -15.65 -4.51 -41.91
C GLN A 305 -16.13 -5.80 -42.60
N ARG A 306 -16.10 -6.95 -41.91
CA ARG A 306 -16.40 -8.27 -42.50
C ARG A 306 -17.82 -8.77 -42.23
N ARG A 307 -18.69 -7.96 -41.60
CA ARG A 307 -19.99 -8.39 -41.07
C ARG A 307 -21.20 -8.15 -41.99
N ALA A 308 -21.02 -7.62 -43.19
CA ALA A 308 -22.14 -7.38 -44.11
C ALA A 308 -22.35 -8.58 -45.06
N LEU A 309 -23.44 -9.32 -44.86
CA LEU A 309 -23.96 -10.30 -45.83
C LEU A 309 -25.38 -9.90 -46.28
N PRO A 310 -25.80 -10.27 -47.51
CA PRO A 310 -27.01 -9.72 -48.15
C PRO A 310 -28.34 -10.29 -47.64
N PHE A 311 -28.34 -11.41 -46.89
CA PHE A 311 -29.53 -12.05 -46.32
C PHE A 311 -29.26 -12.37 -44.83
N SER A 312 -29.54 -11.42 -43.94
CA SER A 312 -28.91 -11.32 -42.61
C SER A 312 -29.83 -11.60 -41.41
N ASP A 313 -30.91 -12.37 -41.58
CA ASP A 313 -31.99 -12.40 -40.57
C ASP A 313 -31.63 -13.20 -39.30
N ALA A 314 -30.85 -14.28 -39.40
CA ALA A 314 -30.38 -15.06 -38.23
C ALA A 314 -28.98 -14.66 -37.74
N ASP A 315 -28.20 -13.94 -38.56
CA ASP A 315 -26.81 -13.62 -38.27
C ASP A 315 -26.67 -12.54 -37.19
N ALA A 316 -27.60 -11.59 -37.08
CA ALA A 316 -27.58 -10.58 -36.03
C ALA A 316 -27.72 -11.19 -34.62
N TYR A 317 -28.61 -12.17 -34.47
CA TYR A 317 -28.77 -12.91 -33.21
C TYR A 317 -27.54 -13.76 -32.89
N ARG A 318 -26.94 -14.41 -33.90
CA ARG A 318 -25.68 -15.16 -33.74
C ARG A 318 -24.53 -14.24 -33.30
N VAL A 319 -24.41 -13.07 -33.91
CA VAL A 319 -23.41 -12.05 -33.50
C VAL A 319 -23.65 -11.62 -32.06
N LEU A 320 -24.91 -11.39 -31.65
CA LEU A 320 -25.26 -11.06 -30.26
C LEU A 320 -24.84 -12.20 -29.29
N LYS A 321 -25.12 -13.45 -29.65
CA LYS A 321 -24.76 -14.63 -28.85
C LYS A 321 -23.24 -14.76 -28.68
N VAL A 322 -22.51 -14.75 -29.79
CA VAL A 322 -21.02 -14.83 -29.80
C VAL A 322 -20.40 -13.65 -29.07
N ALA A 323 -20.93 -12.45 -29.23
CA ALA A 323 -20.46 -11.27 -28.53
C ALA A 323 -20.71 -11.37 -27.02
N THR A 324 -21.84 -11.92 -26.59
CA THR A 324 -22.16 -12.13 -25.17
C THR A 324 -21.26 -13.19 -24.56
N GLU A 325 -21.01 -14.29 -25.27
CA GLU A 325 -20.03 -15.30 -24.89
C GLU A 325 -18.63 -14.68 -24.71
N ALA A 326 -18.18 -13.87 -25.67
CA ALA A 326 -16.91 -13.17 -25.58
C ALA A 326 -16.87 -12.17 -24.41
N PHE A 327 -17.97 -11.46 -24.14
CA PHE A 327 -18.08 -10.56 -22.99
C PHE A 327 -17.93 -11.31 -21.67
N VAL A 328 -18.68 -12.40 -21.49
CA VAL A 328 -18.62 -13.21 -20.27
C VAL A 328 -17.22 -13.81 -20.12
N MET A 329 -16.65 -14.39 -21.17
CA MET A 329 -15.30 -14.98 -21.14
C MET A 329 -14.19 -13.99 -20.75
N VAL A 330 -14.28 -12.73 -21.17
CA VAL A 330 -13.28 -11.71 -20.83
C VAL A 330 -13.44 -11.18 -19.40
N ASN A 331 -14.68 -11.14 -18.90
CA ASN A 331 -15.01 -10.50 -17.63
C ASN A 331 -15.25 -11.48 -16.47
N CYS A 332 -15.35 -12.79 -16.73
CA CYS A 332 -15.62 -13.82 -15.72
C CYS A 332 -14.42 -14.11 -14.80
N GLY A 333 -13.97 -13.12 -14.03
CA GLY A 333 -13.12 -13.32 -12.85
C GLY A 333 -11.90 -14.21 -13.04
N VAL A 334 -11.29 -14.17 -14.23
CA VAL A 334 -10.16 -15.02 -14.57
C VAL A 334 -8.89 -14.47 -13.94
N LEU A 335 -7.99 -15.34 -13.46
CA LEU A 335 -6.63 -14.99 -13.02
C LEU A 335 -5.71 -14.57 -14.20
N ASN A 336 -6.29 -14.05 -15.29
CA ASN A 336 -5.58 -13.62 -16.48
C ASN A 336 -5.16 -12.15 -16.38
N GLN A 337 -3.93 -11.88 -16.80
CA GLN A 337 -3.34 -10.54 -16.76
C GLN A 337 -3.94 -9.58 -17.80
N PRO A 338 -4.03 -8.28 -17.46
CA PRO A 338 -3.86 -7.72 -16.12
C PRO A 338 -5.06 -8.05 -15.24
N LEU A 339 -4.80 -8.24 -13.94
CA LEU A 339 -5.83 -8.55 -12.95
C LEU A 339 -6.77 -7.34 -12.77
N ALA A 340 -8.02 -7.59 -12.39
CA ALA A 340 -9.03 -6.56 -12.22
C ALA A 340 -8.88 -5.80 -10.88
N PHE A 341 -7.69 -5.25 -10.61
CA PHE A 341 -7.44 -4.40 -9.45
C PHE A 341 -7.37 -2.93 -9.85
N ASN A 342 -7.97 -2.08 -9.02
CA ASN A 342 -7.89 -0.63 -9.11
C ASN A 342 -7.43 -0.10 -7.75
N PRO A 343 -6.11 0.09 -7.53
CA PRO A 343 -5.57 0.41 -6.22
C PRO A 343 -6.24 1.61 -5.54
N ALA A 344 -6.66 2.62 -6.29
CA ALA A 344 -7.32 3.80 -5.74
C ALA A 344 -8.72 3.49 -5.20
N GLU A 345 -9.56 2.81 -5.98
CA GLU A 345 -10.93 2.46 -5.58
C GLU A 345 -10.95 1.32 -4.55
N ASP A 346 -10.02 0.37 -4.68
CA ASP A 346 -9.89 -0.78 -3.78
C ASP A 346 -9.46 -0.34 -2.39
N ASN A 347 -8.44 0.52 -2.27
CA ASN A 347 -8.02 1.07 -0.97
C ASN A 347 -9.13 1.94 -0.36
N ALA A 348 -9.78 2.80 -1.15
CA ALA A 348 -10.92 3.58 -0.67
C ALA A 348 -12.09 2.69 -0.21
N TYR A 349 -12.26 1.50 -0.80
CA TYR A 349 -13.24 0.54 -0.33
C TYR A 349 -12.82 -0.05 1.01
N LEU A 350 -11.57 -0.50 1.17
CA LEU A 350 -11.05 -1.09 2.40
C LEU A 350 -11.08 -0.08 3.57
N ASP A 351 -10.66 1.15 3.32
CA ASP A 351 -10.63 2.24 4.32
C ASP A 351 -12.02 2.49 4.93
N ARG A 352 -13.08 2.51 4.11
CA ARG A 352 -14.46 2.70 4.57
C ARG A 352 -14.98 1.55 5.44
N ARG A 353 -14.25 0.43 5.55
CA ARG A 353 -14.63 -0.77 6.31
C ARG A 353 -13.68 -1.02 7.48
N ASP A 354 -12.83 -0.04 7.80
CA ASP A 354 -11.86 -0.15 8.90
C ASP A 354 -10.97 -1.40 8.74
N ILE A 355 -10.63 -1.73 7.49
CA ILE A 355 -9.65 -2.77 7.13
C ILE A 355 -8.41 -2.04 6.62
N PRO A 356 -7.26 -2.15 7.29
CA PRO A 356 -6.07 -1.45 6.86
C PRO A 356 -5.63 -1.94 5.46
N PRO A 357 -5.22 -1.04 4.55
CA PRO A 357 -4.64 -1.45 3.29
C PRO A 357 -3.34 -2.20 3.57
N GLY A 358 -3.25 -3.43 3.06
CA GLY A 358 -2.05 -4.26 3.16
C GLY A 358 -0.97 -3.83 2.16
N ARG A 359 -0.12 -4.79 1.78
CA ARG A 359 0.75 -4.65 0.60
C ARG A 359 -0.11 -4.58 -0.67
N ASP A 360 0.53 -4.27 -1.80
CA ASP A 360 -0.11 -4.29 -3.11
C ASP A 360 -0.89 -5.61 -3.33
N LEU A 361 -2.19 -5.50 -3.63
CA LEU A 361 -3.11 -6.64 -3.71
C LEU A 361 -2.70 -7.64 -4.79
N GLU A 362 -2.14 -7.17 -5.91
CA GLU A 362 -1.64 -8.06 -6.95
C GLU A 362 -0.45 -8.87 -6.46
N THR A 363 0.48 -8.22 -5.76
CA THR A 363 1.63 -8.89 -5.16
C THR A 363 1.18 -9.93 -4.14
N VAL A 364 0.31 -9.57 -3.18
CA VAL A 364 -0.21 -10.49 -2.15
C VAL A 364 -0.91 -11.69 -2.79
N LEU A 365 -1.77 -11.47 -3.81
CA LEU A 365 -2.45 -12.56 -4.49
C LEU A 365 -1.45 -13.57 -5.08
N ARG A 366 -0.40 -13.09 -5.76
CA ARG A 366 0.55 -13.94 -6.49
C ARG A 366 1.54 -14.65 -5.59
N THR A 367 2.02 -13.97 -4.55
CA THR A 367 3.16 -14.47 -3.75
C THR A 367 2.74 -15.11 -2.45
N GLU A 368 1.63 -14.66 -1.85
CA GLU A 368 1.19 -15.08 -0.53
C GLU A 368 -0.07 -15.97 -0.63
N TYR A 369 -1.05 -15.62 -1.47
CA TYR A 369 -2.33 -16.34 -1.52
C TYR A 369 -2.37 -17.56 -2.45
N LEU A 370 -1.91 -17.44 -3.69
CA LEU A 370 -2.00 -18.52 -4.68
C LEU A 370 -0.98 -19.62 -4.40
N GLU A 371 -1.43 -20.86 -4.42
CA GLU A 371 -0.56 -22.02 -4.27
C GLU A 371 -0.04 -22.48 -5.63
N ASN A 372 1.24 -22.86 -5.69
CA ASN A 372 1.81 -23.43 -6.90
C ASN A 372 1.61 -24.95 -6.91
N VAL A 373 0.76 -25.44 -7.82
CA VAL A 373 0.52 -26.88 -8.02
C VAL A 373 0.91 -27.24 -9.45
N ASP A 374 1.83 -28.20 -9.59
CA ASP A 374 2.35 -28.67 -10.89
C ASP A 374 2.90 -27.55 -11.80
N GLY A 375 3.37 -26.43 -11.22
CA GLY A 375 3.94 -25.30 -11.95
C GLY A 375 2.95 -24.17 -12.29
N PHE A 376 1.69 -24.25 -11.83
CA PHE A 376 0.67 -23.24 -12.09
C PHE A 376 0.12 -22.62 -10.80
N PRO A 377 -0.07 -21.29 -10.76
CA PRO A 377 -0.71 -20.63 -9.63
C PRO A 377 -2.19 -20.99 -9.59
N THR A 378 -2.65 -21.54 -8.46
CA THR A 378 -3.99 -22.09 -8.29
C THR A 378 -4.59 -21.58 -6.97
N LEU A 379 -5.91 -21.36 -6.93
CA LEU A 379 -6.60 -20.98 -5.70
C LEU A 379 -6.44 -22.08 -4.62
N PRO A 380 -6.26 -21.75 -3.33
CA PRO A 380 -6.00 -22.74 -2.27
C PRO A 380 -7.04 -23.87 -2.23
N TYR A 381 -8.33 -23.54 -2.35
CA TYR A 381 -9.40 -24.55 -2.39
C TYR A 381 -9.26 -25.52 -3.57
N LEU A 382 -8.95 -25.00 -4.76
CA LEU A 382 -8.75 -25.82 -5.96
C LEU A 382 -7.46 -26.64 -5.87
N ALA A 383 -6.43 -26.11 -5.20
CA ALA A 383 -5.20 -26.82 -4.93
C ALA A 383 -5.43 -28.05 -4.02
N VAL A 384 -6.28 -27.94 -2.99
CA VAL A 384 -6.72 -29.07 -2.17
C VAL A 384 -7.43 -30.14 -3.01
N ILE A 385 -8.30 -29.75 -3.94
CA ILE A 385 -8.95 -30.69 -4.86
C ILE A 385 -7.93 -31.36 -5.77
N ARG A 386 -6.99 -30.59 -6.34
CA ARG A 386 -5.94 -31.13 -7.20
C ARG A 386 -5.08 -32.17 -6.48
N ARG A 387 -4.73 -31.92 -5.21
CA ARG A 387 -3.99 -32.89 -4.36
C ARG A 387 -4.76 -34.19 -4.11
N LYS A 388 -6.10 -34.19 -4.20
CA LYS A 388 -6.95 -35.41 -4.09
C LYS A 388 -7.04 -36.20 -5.40
N LEU A 389 -6.58 -35.65 -6.51
CA LEU A 389 -6.63 -36.27 -7.84
C LEU A 389 -5.21 -36.42 -8.44
N PRO A 390 -4.27 -37.12 -7.77
CA PRO A 390 -2.91 -37.29 -8.29
C PRO A 390 -2.84 -38.18 -9.53
N ASP A 391 -3.81 -39.09 -9.70
CA ASP A 391 -3.82 -40.11 -10.76
C ASP A 391 -4.25 -39.55 -12.13
N ILE A 392 -4.74 -38.30 -12.18
CA ILE A 392 -5.14 -37.64 -13.42
C ILE A 392 -3.95 -36.79 -13.90
N PRO A 393 -3.20 -37.23 -14.92
CA PRO A 393 -2.06 -36.47 -15.44
C PRO A 393 -2.56 -35.18 -16.11
N ILE A 394 -1.88 -34.06 -15.83
CA ILE A 394 -2.03 -32.81 -16.62
C ILE A 394 -1.02 -32.89 -17.75
N SER A 395 -1.47 -33.23 -18.96
CA SER A 395 -0.63 -33.26 -20.15
C SER A 395 -0.31 -31.84 -20.61
N ILE A 396 0.97 -31.47 -20.59
CA ILE A 396 1.47 -30.18 -21.10
C ILE A 396 1.61 -30.30 -22.62
N PRO A 397 0.89 -29.53 -23.46
CA PRO A 397 1.18 -29.52 -24.87
C PRO A 397 2.43 -28.67 -25.12
N ARG A 398 3.59 -29.33 -25.22
CA ARG A 398 4.71 -28.79 -26.01
C ARG A 398 4.47 -29.17 -27.48
N GLY A 399 3.57 -28.45 -28.14
CA GLY A 399 3.59 -28.27 -29.60
C GLY A 399 3.38 -29.49 -30.50
N GLN A 400 2.45 -30.42 -30.20
CA GLN A 400 1.97 -31.39 -31.19
C GLN A 400 0.43 -31.44 -31.19
N GLU A 401 -0.17 -31.11 -32.35
CA GLU A 401 -1.59 -31.17 -32.62
C GLU A 401 -2.04 -32.65 -32.70
N GLY A 402 -2.74 -33.12 -31.67
CA GLY A 402 -3.49 -34.37 -31.70
C GLY A 402 -4.80 -34.20 -30.95
N ASP A 403 -5.92 -34.61 -31.56
CA ASP A 403 -7.30 -34.42 -31.06
C ASP A 403 -7.58 -35.00 -29.65
N VAL A 404 -6.68 -35.82 -29.10
CA VAL A 404 -6.81 -36.41 -27.75
C VAL A 404 -6.24 -35.47 -26.66
N ASP A 405 -5.40 -34.51 -27.03
CA ASP A 405 -4.76 -33.55 -26.11
C ASP A 405 -5.64 -32.31 -25.80
N LEU A 406 -6.70 -32.06 -26.57
CA LEU A 406 -7.66 -30.99 -26.28
C LEU A 406 -8.43 -31.23 -24.97
N CYS A 407 -8.68 -32.49 -24.60
CA CYS A 407 -9.53 -32.83 -23.46
C CYS A 407 -8.85 -32.56 -22.09
N PHE A 408 -7.52 -32.72 -22.00
CA PHE A 408 -6.79 -32.51 -20.74
C PHE A 408 -6.38 -31.04 -20.54
N GLY A 409 -6.13 -30.30 -21.62
CA GLY A 409 -5.84 -28.86 -21.56
C GLY A 409 -6.99 -28.02 -21.02
N ILE A 410 -8.25 -28.41 -21.27
CA ILE A 410 -9.45 -27.69 -20.78
C ILE A 410 -9.56 -27.76 -19.25
N ILE A 411 -9.25 -28.90 -18.64
CA ILE A 411 -9.28 -29.05 -17.17
C ILE A 411 -8.18 -28.20 -16.54
N GLN A 412 -6.99 -28.18 -17.15
CA GLN A 412 -5.88 -27.35 -16.70
C GLN A 412 -6.24 -25.85 -16.76
N GLU A 413 -6.82 -25.40 -17.86
CA GLU A 413 -7.26 -24.01 -18.01
C GLU A 413 -8.34 -23.68 -16.97
N LYS A 414 -9.32 -24.55 -16.73
CA LYS A 414 -10.34 -24.31 -15.68
C LYS A 414 -9.78 -24.30 -14.26
N LEU A 415 -8.69 -25.02 -13.97
CA LEU A 415 -8.02 -25.02 -12.66
C LEU A 415 -7.16 -23.77 -12.44
N ALA A 416 -6.40 -23.36 -13.45
CA ALA A 416 -5.58 -22.15 -13.40
C ALA A 416 -6.42 -20.86 -13.52
N ASN A 417 -7.55 -20.94 -14.23
CA ASN A 417 -8.40 -19.83 -14.62
C ASN A 417 -9.89 -20.18 -14.41
N PRO A 418 -10.34 -20.32 -13.15
CA PRO A 418 -11.73 -20.64 -12.87
C PRO A 418 -12.65 -19.47 -13.26
N CYS A 419 -13.75 -19.77 -13.96
CA CYS A 419 -14.82 -18.80 -14.19
C CYS A 419 -15.60 -18.57 -12.89
N LEU A 420 -15.45 -17.39 -12.29
CA LEU A 420 -16.12 -17.02 -11.04
C LEU A 420 -17.58 -16.61 -11.30
N LEU A 421 -18.46 -17.60 -11.48
CA LEU A 421 -19.90 -17.41 -11.73
C LEU A 421 -20.73 -18.33 -10.85
N GLU A 422 -21.80 -17.79 -10.24
CA GLU A 422 -22.75 -18.59 -9.47
C GLU A 422 -24.11 -18.66 -10.16
N LEU A 423 -24.73 -19.84 -10.07
CA LEU A 423 -26.03 -20.11 -10.66
C LEU A 423 -27.18 -19.44 -9.87
N ILE A 424 -26.94 -19.09 -8.60
CA ILE A 424 -27.90 -18.36 -7.75
C ILE A 424 -28.36 -17.04 -8.38
N TRP A 425 -27.48 -16.40 -9.16
CA TRP A 425 -27.82 -15.18 -9.88
C TRP A 425 -28.95 -15.42 -10.87
N SER A 426 -28.88 -16.53 -11.61
CA SER A 426 -29.88 -16.91 -12.60
C SER A 426 -31.20 -17.32 -11.94
N TYR A 427 -31.13 -18.01 -10.79
CA TYR A 427 -32.31 -18.37 -9.99
C TYR A 427 -33.13 -17.12 -9.62
N TRP A 428 -32.48 -16.08 -9.11
CA TRP A 428 -33.17 -14.85 -8.71
C TRP A 428 -33.75 -14.08 -9.89
N HIS A 429 -33.10 -14.11 -11.07
CA HIS A 429 -33.65 -13.48 -12.28
C HIS A 429 -34.85 -14.26 -12.85
N GLU A 430 -34.87 -15.58 -12.72
CA GLU A 430 -36.05 -16.42 -13.01
C GLU A 430 -37.22 -16.10 -12.08
N GLU A 431 -37.00 -16.08 -10.76
CA GLU A 431 -38.04 -15.68 -9.78
C GLU A 431 -38.49 -14.22 -9.96
N GLY A 432 -37.61 -13.38 -10.51
CA GLY A 432 -37.88 -12.00 -10.90
C GLY A 432 -38.81 -11.83 -12.11
N MET A 433 -39.22 -12.93 -12.77
CA MET A 433 -40.07 -12.96 -13.97
C MET A 433 -39.38 -12.50 -15.26
N LEU A 434 -38.04 -12.50 -15.33
CA LEU A 434 -37.31 -12.08 -16.53
C LEU A 434 -37.61 -13.01 -17.73
N VAL A 435 -37.42 -14.31 -17.53
CA VAL A 435 -37.61 -15.34 -18.56
C VAL A 435 -39.08 -15.42 -18.98
N GLN A 436 -39.99 -15.29 -18.02
CA GLN A 436 -41.44 -15.29 -18.21
C GLN A 436 -41.87 -14.09 -19.05
N SER A 437 -41.29 -12.91 -18.79
CA SER A 437 -41.54 -11.70 -19.59
C SER A 437 -41.12 -11.90 -21.04
N MET A 438 -39.90 -12.41 -21.26
CA MET A 438 -39.41 -12.67 -22.61
C MET A 438 -40.27 -13.72 -23.33
N ASN A 439 -40.67 -14.80 -22.65
CA ASN A 439 -41.52 -15.84 -23.24
C ASN A 439 -42.92 -15.33 -23.59
N ALA A 440 -43.52 -14.45 -22.79
CA ALA A 440 -44.82 -13.84 -23.11
C ALA A 440 -44.72 -12.94 -24.36
N ILE A 441 -43.63 -12.18 -24.48
CA ILE A 441 -43.34 -11.33 -25.64
C ILE A 441 -43.12 -12.19 -26.89
N THR A 442 -42.33 -13.27 -26.81
CA THR A 442 -42.07 -14.13 -27.97
C THR A 442 -43.29 -14.90 -28.42
N GLN A 443 -44.15 -15.35 -27.50
CA GLN A 443 -45.45 -15.94 -27.85
C GLN A 443 -46.30 -14.96 -28.63
N ARG A 444 -46.40 -13.70 -28.17
CA ARG A 444 -47.12 -12.66 -28.89
C ARG A 444 -46.49 -12.40 -30.27
N PHE A 445 -45.16 -12.35 -30.37
CA PHE A 445 -44.41 -12.19 -31.62
C PHE A 445 -44.68 -13.32 -32.63
N GLN A 446 -44.83 -14.56 -32.16
CA GLN A 446 -45.24 -15.72 -32.98
C GLN A 446 -46.76 -15.78 -33.24
N ASN A 447 -47.52 -14.78 -32.80
CA ASN A 447 -48.98 -14.75 -32.84
C ASN A 447 -49.65 -15.94 -32.12
N LEU A 448 -49.01 -16.43 -31.05
CA LEU A 448 -49.57 -17.40 -30.13
C LEU A 448 -50.30 -16.67 -29.00
N ARG A 449 -51.52 -17.12 -28.67
CA ARG A 449 -52.23 -16.65 -27.48
C ARG A 449 -51.71 -17.35 -26.23
N ALA A 450 -51.65 -16.62 -25.12
CA ALA A 450 -51.34 -17.23 -23.82
C ALA A 450 -52.37 -18.32 -23.49
N THR A 451 -51.90 -19.55 -23.27
CA THR A 451 -52.75 -20.76 -23.23
C THR A 451 -53.68 -20.89 -22.02
N ASN A 452 -53.70 -19.94 -21.08
CA ASN A 452 -54.38 -20.10 -19.79
C ASN A 452 -54.88 -18.80 -19.12
N MET A 453 -55.03 -17.71 -19.87
CA MET A 453 -55.66 -16.47 -19.37
C MET A 453 -56.96 -16.19 -20.13
N VAL A 454 -58.05 -15.95 -19.38
CA VAL A 454 -59.35 -15.57 -19.95
C VAL A 454 -59.23 -14.26 -20.74
N ASN A 455 -58.34 -13.36 -20.31
CA ASN A 455 -57.95 -12.15 -21.01
C ASN A 455 -56.43 -12.15 -21.18
N ASP A 456 -55.94 -12.34 -22.40
CA ASP A 456 -54.53 -12.13 -22.75
C ASP A 456 -54.29 -10.63 -22.95
N PRO A 457 -53.59 -9.94 -22.04
CA PRO A 457 -53.45 -8.50 -22.09
C PRO A 457 -52.52 -8.04 -23.23
N LEU A 458 -51.67 -8.93 -23.76
CA LEU A 458 -50.83 -8.63 -24.93
C LEU A 458 -51.55 -8.90 -26.26
N ALA A 459 -52.67 -9.63 -26.27
CA ALA A 459 -53.38 -9.96 -27.51
C ALA A 459 -53.89 -8.73 -28.27
N ASN A 460 -54.16 -7.62 -27.57
CA ASN A 460 -54.61 -6.35 -28.16
C ASN A 460 -53.46 -5.35 -28.39
N THR A 461 -52.22 -5.72 -28.06
CA THR A 461 -51.04 -4.86 -28.29
C THR A 461 -50.48 -5.10 -29.69
N GLU A 462 -50.29 -4.03 -30.45
CA GLU A 462 -49.69 -4.09 -31.78
C GLU A 462 -48.17 -4.29 -31.68
N ILE A 463 -47.63 -5.23 -32.46
CA ILE A 463 -46.20 -5.62 -32.42
C ILE A 463 -45.37 -4.70 -33.31
N ASP A 464 -46.00 -3.77 -34.05
CA ASP A 464 -45.34 -2.94 -35.06
C ASP A 464 -44.18 -2.10 -34.48
N MET A 465 -44.26 -1.71 -33.21
CA MET A 465 -43.19 -1.01 -32.50
C MET A 465 -41.91 -1.84 -32.37
N LEU A 466 -41.99 -3.16 -32.39
CA LEU A 466 -40.85 -4.08 -32.31
C LEU A 466 -40.26 -4.45 -33.68
N ARG A 467 -40.76 -3.86 -34.78
CA ARG A 467 -40.26 -4.10 -36.15
C ARG A 467 -38.73 -3.92 -36.29
N PRO A 468 -38.08 -2.93 -35.65
CA PRO A 468 -36.61 -2.81 -35.70
C PRO A 468 -35.87 -4.02 -35.09
N LEU A 469 -36.50 -4.73 -34.17
CA LEU A 469 -35.93 -5.89 -33.46
C LEU A 469 -36.36 -7.22 -34.07
N ASN A 470 -37.06 -7.23 -35.20
CA ASN A 470 -37.64 -8.41 -35.83
C ASN A 470 -36.61 -9.54 -36.02
N ASN A 471 -35.44 -9.22 -36.57
CA ASN A 471 -34.39 -10.20 -36.86
C ASN A 471 -33.81 -10.83 -35.57
N LEU A 472 -33.68 -10.03 -34.51
CA LEU A 472 -33.19 -10.50 -33.21
C LEU A 472 -34.22 -11.37 -32.50
N LEU A 473 -35.50 -10.97 -32.50
CA LEU A 473 -36.60 -11.73 -31.90
C LEU A 473 -36.84 -13.04 -32.66
N TRP A 474 -36.81 -13.01 -34.00
CA TRP A 474 -36.91 -14.20 -34.82
C TRP A 474 -35.75 -15.16 -34.57
N GLY A 475 -34.51 -14.67 -34.54
CA GLY A 475 -33.34 -15.47 -34.17
C GLY A 475 -33.45 -16.10 -32.77
N TYR A 476 -33.89 -15.33 -31.77
CA TYR A 476 -34.12 -15.81 -30.41
C TYR A 476 -35.19 -16.92 -30.36
N THR A 477 -36.26 -16.78 -31.15
CA THR A 477 -37.30 -17.82 -31.24
C THR A 477 -36.81 -19.09 -31.97
N GLN A 478 -36.04 -18.95 -33.05
CA GLN A 478 -35.48 -20.11 -33.76
C GLN A 478 -34.47 -20.88 -32.91
N ASP A 479 -33.70 -20.18 -32.07
CA ASP A 479 -32.70 -20.79 -31.19
C ASP A 479 -33.29 -21.48 -29.94
N GLU A 480 -34.62 -21.57 -29.80
CA GLU A 480 -35.31 -22.21 -28.67
C GLU A 480 -34.80 -23.64 -28.38
N GLN A 481 -34.45 -24.40 -29.42
CA GLN A 481 -33.95 -25.77 -29.28
C GLN A 481 -32.55 -25.85 -28.63
N HIS A 482 -31.74 -24.80 -28.79
CA HIS A 482 -30.38 -24.75 -28.22
C HIS A 482 -30.32 -23.97 -26.90
N ARG A 483 -31.44 -23.38 -26.46
CA ARG A 483 -31.53 -22.68 -25.18
C ARG A 483 -31.72 -23.66 -24.03
N LEU A 484 -31.19 -23.31 -22.86
CA LEU A 484 -31.38 -24.05 -21.62
C LEU A 484 -32.86 -24.08 -21.24
N THR A 485 -33.39 -25.28 -21.10
CA THR A 485 -34.77 -25.46 -20.64
C THR A 485 -34.90 -25.08 -19.17
N VAL A 486 -36.05 -24.53 -18.79
CA VAL A 486 -36.39 -24.21 -17.38
C VAL A 486 -36.25 -25.45 -16.51
N VAL A 487 -36.66 -26.61 -17.03
CA VAL A 487 -36.54 -27.90 -16.35
C VAL A 487 -35.08 -28.21 -16.03
N ARG A 488 -34.17 -28.09 -17.03
CA ARG A 488 -32.73 -28.32 -16.82
C ARG A 488 -32.15 -27.37 -15.77
N ARG A 489 -32.45 -26.08 -15.84
CA ARG A 489 -31.99 -25.10 -14.84
C ARG A 489 -32.50 -25.44 -13.45
N ASN A 490 -33.74 -25.89 -13.34
CA ASN A 490 -34.33 -26.23 -12.04
C ASN A 490 -33.69 -27.45 -11.36
N TYR A 491 -33.27 -28.45 -12.14
CA TYR A 491 -32.48 -29.56 -11.61
C TYR A 491 -31.17 -29.08 -10.99
N GLU A 492 -30.46 -28.17 -11.67
CA GLU A 492 -29.18 -27.66 -11.18
C GLU A 492 -29.34 -26.68 -10.00
N TYR A 493 -30.42 -25.90 -9.94
CA TYR A 493 -30.72 -25.08 -8.76
C TYR A 493 -30.88 -25.94 -7.50
N ASP A 494 -31.59 -27.06 -7.61
CA ASP A 494 -31.79 -27.98 -6.49
C ASP A 494 -30.50 -28.74 -6.15
N HIS A 495 -29.71 -29.09 -7.16
CA HIS A 495 -28.44 -29.76 -6.95
C HIS A 495 -27.37 -28.86 -6.31
N HIS A 496 -27.29 -27.57 -6.69
CA HIS A 496 -26.29 -26.65 -6.15
C HIS A 496 -26.68 -26.06 -4.79
N TYR A 497 -27.96 -25.75 -4.59
CA TYR A 497 -28.43 -24.98 -3.43
C TYR A 497 -29.69 -25.55 -2.76
N GLY A 498 -30.28 -26.62 -3.28
CA GLY A 498 -31.54 -27.16 -2.74
C GLY A 498 -32.73 -26.23 -2.96
N VAL A 499 -32.59 -25.24 -3.83
CA VAL A 499 -33.66 -24.32 -4.20
C VAL A 499 -34.31 -24.80 -5.48
N ARG A 500 -35.62 -24.64 -5.60
CA ARG A 500 -36.38 -25.05 -6.79
C ARG A 500 -37.37 -23.97 -7.16
N LEU A 501 -37.63 -23.83 -8.45
CA LEU A 501 -38.71 -23.01 -8.99
C LEU A 501 -40.06 -23.70 -8.73
N GLU A 502 -41.10 -22.93 -8.45
CA GLU A 502 -42.48 -23.40 -8.44
C GLU A 502 -43.27 -22.72 -9.55
N GLY A 503 -43.91 -23.50 -10.43
CA GLY A 503 -44.70 -22.94 -11.52
C GLY A 503 -45.29 -23.99 -12.45
N LYS A 504 -46.15 -23.55 -13.37
CA LYS A 504 -46.83 -24.45 -14.33
C LYS A 504 -45.84 -25.13 -15.30
N ALA A 505 -44.76 -24.44 -15.66
CA ALA A 505 -43.72 -24.93 -16.56
C ALA A 505 -42.73 -25.88 -15.86
N VAL A 506 -42.80 -25.99 -14.54
CA VAL A 506 -41.94 -26.86 -13.74
C VAL A 506 -42.62 -28.21 -13.57
N GLN A 507 -41.98 -29.27 -14.05
CA GLN A 507 -42.45 -30.63 -13.78
C GLN A 507 -42.06 -31.05 -12.36
N ASN A 508 -42.91 -31.84 -11.70
CA ASN A 508 -42.54 -32.50 -10.45
C ASN A 508 -41.46 -33.55 -10.76
N PHE A 509 -40.24 -33.31 -10.32
CA PHE A 509 -39.13 -34.25 -10.46
C PHE A 509 -38.66 -34.78 -9.12
N ARG A 510 -38.01 -35.95 -9.15
CA ARG A 510 -37.31 -36.55 -8.01
C ARG A 510 -35.81 -36.53 -8.32
N PRO A 511 -35.05 -35.58 -7.75
CA PRO A 511 -33.61 -35.50 -7.95
C PRO A 511 -32.92 -36.71 -7.30
N ALA A 512 -31.77 -37.13 -7.85
CA ALA A 512 -30.94 -38.15 -7.22
C ALA A 512 -30.25 -37.61 -5.96
N ASP A 513 -29.96 -36.32 -5.95
CA ASP A 513 -29.25 -35.62 -4.88
C ASP A 513 -29.70 -34.16 -4.81
N SER A 514 -29.92 -33.63 -3.60
CA SER A 514 -30.45 -32.29 -3.32
C SER A 514 -29.76 -31.68 -2.10
N ARG A 515 -29.55 -30.36 -2.10
CA ARG A 515 -28.86 -29.64 -1.00
C ARG A 515 -29.84 -29.04 -0.01
N SER A 516 -30.66 -29.88 0.61
CA SER A 516 -31.74 -29.44 1.52
C SER A 516 -31.28 -28.56 2.69
N LYS A 517 -30.05 -28.74 3.19
CA LYS A 517 -29.50 -27.97 4.32
C LYS A 517 -28.89 -26.62 3.94
N PHE A 518 -28.70 -26.34 2.65
CA PHE A 518 -27.99 -25.12 2.23
C PHE A 518 -28.72 -23.86 2.68
N LEU A 519 -30.03 -23.76 2.45
CA LEU A 519 -30.82 -22.59 2.83
C LEU A 519 -30.76 -22.31 4.33
N GLU A 520 -30.91 -23.36 5.15
CA GLU A 520 -30.82 -23.26 6.61
C GLU A 520 -29.45 -22.75 7.04
N ALA A 521 -28.37 -23.34 6.53
CA ALA A 521 -27.00 -22.94 6.87
C ALA A 521 -26.69 -21.50 6.39
N PHE A 522 -27.14 -21.13 5.19
CA PHE A 522 -26.90 -19.80 4.64
C PHE A 522 -27.69 -18.71 5.38
N HIS A 523 -28.97 -18.95 5.70
CA HIS A 523 -29.76 -18.04 6.52
C HIS A 523 -29.21 -17.94 7.95
N HIS A 524 -28.72 -19.05 8.51
CA HIS A 524 -28.03 -19.05 9.80
C HIS A 524 -26.79 -18.15 9.79
N LEU A 525 -25.96 -18.25 8.75
CA LEU A 525 -24.79 -17.37 8.54
C LEU A 525 -25.21 -15.89 8.49
N LEU A 526 -26.22 -15.53 7.68
CA LEU A 526 -26.71 -14.15 7.55
C LEU A 526 -27.23 -13.58 8.88
N ARG A 527 -27.88 -14.42 9.69
CA ARG A 527 -28.36 -14.04 11.02
C ARG A 527 -27.21 -13.81 11.99
N LEU A 528 -26.20 -14.70 12.03
CA LEU A 528 -25.00 -14.52 12.84
C LEU A 528 -24.25 -13.24 12.48
N LEU A 529 -24.17 -12.90 11.19
CA LEU A 529 -23.57 -11.65 10.73
C LEU A 529 -24.30 -10.42 11.24
N THR A 530 -25.63 -10.46 11.33
CA THR A 530 -26.42 -9.36 11.92
C THR A 530 -26.08 -9.15 13.39
N SER A 531 -25.89 -10.23 14.15
CA SER A 531 -25.42 -10.15 15.54
C SER A 531 -23.99 -9.62 15.62
N PHE A 532 -23.10 -10.12 14.75
CA PHE A 532 -21.72 -9.67 14.67
C PHE A 532 -21.62 -8.17 14.38
N TYR A 533 -22.39 -7.64 13.41
CA TYR A 533 -22.36 -6.21 13.09
C TYR A 533 -22.81 -5.32 14.25
N LYS A 534 -23.77 -5.77 15.06
CA LYS A 534 -24.18 -5.04 16.27
C LYS A 534 -23.05 -4.98 17.30
N GLN A 535 -22.28 -6.06 17.44
CA GLN A 535 -21.12 -6.11 18.33
C GLN A 535 -19.95 -5.30 17.76
N ASP A 536 -19.73 -5.35 16.45
CA ASP A 536 -18.63 -4.64 15.77
C ASP A 536 -18.86 -3.11 15.73
N ASP A 537 -20.12 -2.68 15.69
CA ASP A 537 -20.51 -1.28 15.86
C ASP A 537 -20.36 -0.79 17.31
N ASP A 538 -20.40 -1.70 18.28
CA ASP A 538 -20.22 -1.38 19.68
C ASP A 538 -18.72 -1.26 20.01
N THR A 539 -18.24 -0.02 20.01
CA THR A 539 -16.84 0.30 20.32
C THR A 539 -16.40 -0.07 21.76
N THR A 540 -17.32 -0.53 22.61
CA THR A 540 -17.00 -0.98 23.98
C THR A 540 -16.70 -2.48 24.08
N VAL A 541 -16.99 -3.26 23.03
CA VAL A 541 -16.84 -4.72 23.02
C VAL A 541 -15.99 -5.15 21.81
N LYS A 542 -15.06 -6.08 22.03
CA LYS A 542 -14.39 -6.76 20.91
C LYS A 542 -15.34 -7.82 20.34
N ALA A 543 -15.81 -7.61 19.12
CA ALA A 543 -16.71 -8.55 18.45
C ALA A 543 -16.03 -9.91 18.22
N ASP A 544 -16.76 -10.99 18.48
CA ASP A 544 -16.29 -12.36 18.27
C ASP A 544 -16.75 -12.87 16.89
N ALA A 545 -15.80 -13.14 16.00
CA ALA A 545 -16.05 -13.69 14.67
C ALA A 545 -16.00 -15.23 14.62
N PHE A 546 -15.70 -15.92 15.72
CA PHE A 546 -15.60 -17.38 15.72
C PHE A 546 -16.91 -18.10 15.35
N PRO A 547 -18.11 -17.66 15.80
CA PRO A 547 -19.37 -18.23 15.32
C PRO A 547 -19.56 -18.07 13.80
N VAL A 548 -19.14 -16.91 13.26
CA VAL A 548 -19.20 -16.63 11.81
C VAL A 548 -18.27 -17.59 11.06
N LEU A 549 -17.05 -17.82 11.55
CA LEU A 549 -16.11 -18.78 10.96
C LEU A 549 -16.71 -20.19 10.85
N ASN A 550 -17.34 -20.69 11.91
CA ASN A 550 -17.96 -22.01 11.89
C ASN A 550 -19.13 -22.11 10.89
N ALA A 551 -19.95 -21.07 10.81
CA ALA A 551 -21.03 -21.02 9.82
C ALA A 551 -20.48 -20.92 8.38
N LEU A 552 -19.40 -20.17 8.14
CA LEU A 552 -18.73 -20.11 6.85
C LEU A 552 -18.17 -21.48 6.43
N LYS A 553 -17.56 -22.21 7.37
CA LYS A 553 -17.09 -23.59 7.14
C LYS A 553 -18.22 -24.54 6.74
N GLU A 554 -19.35 -24.47 7.45
CA GLU A 554 -20.51 -25.31 7.16
C GLU A 554 -21.09 -25.01 5.77
N VAL A 555 -21.29 -23.73 5.45
CA VAL A 555 -21.79 -23.32 4.12
C VAL A 555 -20.79 -23.70 3.02
N HIS A 556 -19.49 -23.48 3.22
CA HIS A 556 -18.44 -23.88 2.28
C HIS A 556 -18.47 -25.39 2.02
N LEU A 557 -18.59 -26.21 3.07
CA LEU A 557 -18.67 -27.66 2.94
C LEU A 557 -19.91 -28.09 2.14
N ILE A 558 -21.08 -27.52 2.43
CA ILE A 558 -22.32 -27.83 1.69
C ILE A 558 -22.19 -27.41 0.21
N LEU A 559 -21.63 -26.23 -0.06
CA LEU A 559 -21.39 -25.75 -1.43
C LEU A 559 -20.41 -26.66 -2.18
N SER A 560 -19.36 -27.13 -1.51
CA SER A 560 -18.36 -28.03 -2.11
C SER A 560 -18.96 -29.37 -2.54
N GLN A 561 -19.95 -29.88 -1.80
CA GLN A 561 -20.68 -31.09 -2.19
C GLN A 561 -21.51 -30.86 -3.46
N GLY A 562 -22.02 -29.65 -3.68
CA GLY A 562 -22.80 -29.27 -4.87
C GLY A 562 -21.96 -29.00 -6.13
N ALA A 563 -20.62 -29.05 -6.05
CA ALA A 563 -19.73 -28.81 -7.18
C ALA A 563 -19.52 -30.10 -8.03
N HIS A 564 -20.58 -30.59 -8.68
CA HIS A 564 -20.54 -31.80 -9.52
C HIS A 564 -20.91 -31.54 -10.99
N ASN A 565 -20.63 -32.53 -11.86
CA ASN A 565 -20.82 -32.72 -13.33
C ASN A 565 -21.03 -31.53 -14.29
N GLN A 566 -21.79 -30.49 -13.95
CA GLN A 566 -22.02 -29.30 -14.80
C GLN A 566 -21.63 -27.98 -14.13
N PHE A 567 -20.99 -28.07 -12.96
CA PHE A 567 -20.42 -26.92 -12.27
C PHE A 567 -19.47 -26.14 -13.20
N GLY A 568 -19.70 -24.83 -13.33
CA GLY A 568 -18.95 -23.92 -14.21
C GLY A 568 -19.55 -23.74 -15.62
N ASP A 569 -20.07 -24.80 -16.25
CA ASP A 569 -20.59 -24.74 -17.63
C ASP A 569 -22.05 -24.28 -17.71
N LEU A 570 -22.92 -24.76 -16.81
CA LEU A 570 -24.31 -24.32 -16.77
C LEU A 570 -24.49 -22.88 -16.26
N PRO A 571 -23.74 -22.39 -15.25
CA PRO A 571 -23.80 -20.98 -14.83
C PRO A 571 -23.46 -20.01 -15.97
N SER A 572 -22.42 -20.28 -16.76
CA SER A 572 -21.99 -19.41 -17.86
C SER A 572 -23.03 -19.36 -18.97
N THR A 573 -23.53 -20.51 -19.42
CA THR A 573 -24.60 -20.60 -20.43
C THR A 573 -25.89 -19.92 -19.98
N ALA A 574 -26.32 -20.14 -18.72
CA ALA A 574 -27.49 -19.46 -18.17
C ALA A 574 -27.29 -17.93 -18.06
N ARG A 575 -26.08 -17.49 -17.67
CA ARG A 575 -25.73 -16.06 -17.60
C ARG A 575 -25.82 -15.40 -18.97
N ILE A 576 -25.24 -16.02 -19.99
CA ILE A 576 -25.24 -15.53 -21.38
C ILE A 576 -26.69 -15.31 -21.86
N GLU A 577 -27.54 -16.32 -21.70
CA GLU A 577 -28.93 -16.25 -22.15
C GLU A 577 -29.73 -15.14 -21.43
N MET A 578 -29.53 -14.99 -20.13
CA MET A 578 -30.25 -13.98 -19.34
C MET A 578 -29.73 -12.57 -19.59
N LEU A 579 -28.42 -12.38 -19.82
CA LEU A 579 -27.87 -11.10 -20.26
C LEU A 579 -28.45 -10.70 -21.62
N MET A 580 -28.52 -11.64 -22.57
CA MET A 580 -29.16 -11.38 -23.87
C MET A 580 -30.63 -10.96 -23.71
N GLN A 581 -31.38 -11.61 -22.82
CA GLN A 581 -32.77 -11.23 -22.52
C GLN A 581 -32.88 -9.82 -21.91
N GLN A 582 -32.02 -9.50 -20.95
CA GLN A 582 -31.95 -8.16 -20.36
C GLN A 582 -31.63 -7.11 -21.43
N TRP A 583 -30.68 -7.38 -22.33
CA TRP A 583 -30.31 -6.43 -23.37
C TRP A 583 -31.40 -6.23 -24.41
N LEU A 584 -32.08 -7.31 -24.82
CA LEU A 584 -33.25 -7.21 -25.70
C LEU A 584 -34.33 -6.33 -25.05
N LEU A 585 -34.64 -6.54 -23.76
CA LEU A 585 -35.65 -5.74 -23.05
C LEU A 585 -35.20 -4.29 -22.78
N ALA A 586 -33.90 -4.04 -22.65
CA ALA A 586 -33.37 -2.68 -22.44
C ALA A 586 -33.55 -1.76 -23.65
N ARG A 587 -33.85 -2.32 -24.82
CA ARG A 587 -34.02 -1.58 -26.07
C ARG A 587 -35.16 -0.55 -25.98
N PRO A 588 -34.98 0.67 -26.55
CA PRO A 588 -35.98 1.73 -26.48
C PRO A 588 -37.32 1.37 -27.12
N GLU A 589 -37.31 0.46 -28.09
CA GLU A 589 -38.52 -0.07 -28.75
C GLU A 589 -39.49 -0.71 -27.73
N PHE A 590 -38.97 -1.38 -26.70
CA PHE A 590 -39.80 -1.95 -25.63
C PHE A 590 -40.42 -0.89 -24.70
N ARG A 591 -39.89 0.34 -24.70
CA ARG A 591 -40.47 1.45 -23.93
C ARG A 591 -41.81 1.89 -24.48
N GLU A 592 -41.95 1.86 -25.79
CA GLU A 592 -43.19 2.24 -26.48
C GLU A 592 -44.17 1.06 -26.48
N PHE A 593 -43.66 -0.17 -26.60
CA PHE A 593 -44.48 -1.38 -26.62
C PHE A 593 -45.13 -1.69 -25.26
N LEU A 594 -44.43 -1.47 -24.14
CA LEU A 594 -44.94 -1.76 -22.79
C LEU A 594 -45.31 -0.49 -22.01
N PRO A 595 -46.37 -0.51 -21.19
CA PRO A 595 -46.81 0.64 -20.39
C PRO A 595 -45.86 0.90 -19.20
N THR A 596 -44.73 1.55 -19.50
CA THR A 596 -43.64 1.75 -18.55
C THR A 596 -43.75 3.09 -17.82
N ARG A 597 -43.15 3.17 -16.63
CA ARG A 597 -43.22 4.36 -15.76
C ARG A 597 -41.87 5.08 -15.74
N VAL A 598 -41.70 6.07 -16.62
CA VAL A 598 -40.42 6.78 -16.82
C VAL A 598 -39.90 7.48 -15.55
N MET A 599 -40.78 7.91 -14.64
CA MET A 599 -40.39 8.60 -13.40
C MET A 599 -39.82 7.67 -12.31
N VAL A 600 -39.92 6.34 -12.47
CA VAL A 600 -39.33 5.41 -11.51
C VAL A 600 -37.86 5.21 -11.87
N ALA A 601 -36.97 5.62 -10.96
CA ALA A 601 -35.52 5.52 -11.14
C ALA A 601 -35.03 4.07 -10.94
N TYR A 602 -35.05 3.28 -12.02
CA TYR A 602 -34.37 1.99 -12.06
C TYR A 602 -32.89 2.16 -12.42
N PRO A 603 -31.97 1.38 -11.82
CA PRO A 603 -30.55 1.45 -12.15
C PRO A 603 -30.25 0.89 -13.55
N GLU A 604 -31.08 -0.04 -14.04
CA GLU A 604 -30.89 -0.69 -15.34
C GLU A 604 -32.17 -0.60 -16.20
N PRO A 605 -32.04 -0.32 -17.50
CA PRO A 605 -33.16 0.01 -18.39
C PRO A 605 -34.08 -1.16 -18.73
N TRP A 606 -33.70 -2.41 -18.47
CA TRP A 606 -34.58 -3.57 -18.71
C TRP A 606 -35.58 -3.81 -17.57
N MET A 607 -35.27 -3.30 -16.37
CA MET A 607 -36.05 -3.57 -15.16
C MET A 607 -37.45 -2.94 -15.22
N ASP A 608 -37.57 -1.77 -15.86
CA ASP A 608 -38.84 -1.08 -16.03
C ASP A 608 -39.81 -1.88 -16.94
N ARG A 609 -39.28 -2.59 -17.95
CA ARG A 609 -40.04 -3.46 -18.87
C ARG A 609 -40.57 -4.68 -18.14
N VAL A 610 -39.73 -5.33 -17.32
CA VAL A 610 -40.14 -6.50 -16.55
C VAL A 610 -41.18 -6.11 -15.49
N ASP A 611 -40.99 -5.00 -14.76
CA ASP A 611 -41.99 -4.53 -13.79
C ASP A 611 -43.29 -4.06 -14.45
N ALA A 612 -43.24 -3.47 -15.65
CA ALA A 612 -44.43 -3.16 -16.45
C ALA A 612 -45.16 -4.44 -16.89
N MET A 613 -44.41 -5.46 -17.33
CA MET A 613 -44.96 -6.75 -17.73
C MET A 613 -45.63 -7.46 -16.57
N LYS A 614 -45.00 -7.48 -15.39
CA LYS A 614 -45.56 -8.06 -14.17
C LYS A 614 -46.89 -7.43 -13.79
N LYS A 615 -47.00 -6.10 -13.89
CA LYS A 615 -48.27 -5.38 -13.66
C LYS A 615 -49.32 -5.71 -14.71
N LEU A 616 -48.94 -5.74 -15.99
CA LEU A 616 -49.86 -6.02 -17.09
C LEU A 616 -50.42 -7.45 -17.03
N GLN A 617 -49.62 -8.41 -16.58
CA GLN A 617 -50.01 -9.82 -16.45
C GLN A 617 -50.62 -10.17 -15.08
N GLY A 618 -50.66 -9.24 -14.12
CA GLY A 618 -51.10 -9.51 -12.76
C GLY A 618 -50.24 -10.58 -12.05
N TRP A 619 -48.93 -10.54 -12.26
CA TRP A 619 -47.97 -11.41 -11.57
C TRP A 619 -47.64 -10.85 -10.18
N THR A 620 -46.35 -10.77 -9.80
CA THR A 620 -45.94 -10.29 -8.48
C THR A 620 -45.82 -8.76 -8.45
N ASP A 621 -46.30 -8.13 -7.38
CA ASP A 621 -46.14 -6.67 -7.18
C ASP A 621 -44.74 -6.26 -6.68
N THR A 622 -43.94 -7.22 -6.20
CA THR A 622 -42.57 -6.96 -5.71
C THR A 622 -41.72 -6.44 -6.85
N SER A 623 -41.00 -5.32 -6.69
CA SER A 623 -40.13 -4.82 -7.77
C SER A 623 -38.99 -5.78 -8.11
N VAL A 624 -38.69 -5.90 -9.42
CA VAL A 624 -37.52 -6.62 -9.98
C VAL A 624 -36.20 -6.15 -9.37
N MET A 625 -36.12 -4.92 -8.86
CA MET A 625 -34.93 -4.40 -8.17
C MET A 625 -34.46 -5.26 -7.00
N HIS A 626 -35.38 -5.83 -6.23
CA HIS A 626 -35.02 -6.70 -5.12
C HIS A 626 -34.42 -8.02 -5.63
N PHE A 627 -34.97 -8.60 -6.69
CA PHE A 627 -34.44 -9.83 -7.31
C PHE A 627 -33.06 -9.62 -7.93
N ARG A 628 -32.84 -8.48 -8.60
CA ARG A 628 -31.49 -8.08 -9.07
C ARG A 628 -30.50 -7.98 -7.91
N SER A 629 -30.91 -7.35 -6.81
CA SER A 629 -30.04 -7.17 -5.64
C SER A 629 -29.69 -8.53 -4.99
N LEU A 630 -30.67 -9.43 -4.87
CA LEU A 630 -30.46 -10.80 -4.41
C LEU A 630 -29.51 -11.58 -5.31
N ALA A 631 -29.63 -11.41 -6.62
CA ALA A 631 -28.76 -12.04 -7.60
C ALA A 631 -27.30 -11.55 -7.45
N MET A 632 -27.08 -10.24 -7.44
CA MET A 632 -25.75 -9.63 -7.34
C MET A 632 -25.06 -9.93 -6.01
N PHE A 633 -25.74 -9.67 -4.89
CA PHE A 633 -25.16 -9.89 -3.56
C PHE A 633 -25.03 -11.37 -3.24
N GLY A 634 -25.99 -12.19 -3.65
CA GLY A 634 -25.93 -13.65 -3.48
C GLY A 634 -24.73 -14.25 -4.22
N GLU A 635 -24.49 -13.84 -5.47
CA GLU A 635 -23.33 -14.30 -6.23
C GLU A 635 -22.00 -13.91 -5.54
N GLN A 636 -21.84 -12.64 -5.18
CA GLN A 636 -20.62 -12.16 -4.52
C GLN A 636 -20.32 -12.93 -3.21
N LEU A 637 -21.35 -13.11 -2.37
CA LEU A 637 -21.22 -13.84 -1.10
C LEU A 637 -20.88 -15.31 -1.35
N LEU A 638 -21.65 -16.01 -2.20
CA LEU A 638 -21.43 -17.44 -2.41
C LEU A 638 -20.10 -17.74 -3.12
N LEU A 639 -19.65 -16.89 -4.06
CA LEU A 639 -18.31 -17.02 -4.65
C LEU A 639 -17.22 -16.92 -3.58
N SER A 640 -17.32 -15.94 -2.68
CA SER A 640 -16.32 -15.76 -1.62
C SER A 640 -16.29 -16.94 -0.64
N VAL A 641 -17.46 -17.53 -0.33
CA VAL A 641 -17.56 -18.73 0.51
C VAL A 641 -17.06 -19.97 -0.23
N ARG A 642 -17.35 -20.11 -1.53
CA ARG A 642 -16.95 -21.29 -2.30
C ARG A 642 -15.44 -21.37 -2.50
N TYR A 643 -14.79 -20.25 -2.85
CA TYR A 643 -13.38 -20.26 -3.24
C TYR A 643 -12.40 -19.97 -2.08
N GLY A 644 -12.87 -19.47 -0.94
CA GLY A 644 -12.03 -19.05 0.20
C GLY A 644 -11.57 -20.16 1.18
N ASN A 645 -11.21 -21.37 0.70
CA ASN A 645 -10.72 -22.54 1.45
C ASN A 645 -11.07 -22.59 2.96
N TRP A 646 -12.36 -22.49 3.31
CA TRP A 646 -12.74 -22.24 4.71
C TRP A 646 -12.42 -23.40 5.64
N SER A 647 -12.31 -24.62 5.09
CA SER A 647 -12.05 -25.84 5.86
C SER A 647 -10.74 -25.83 6.63
N ASP A 648 -9.70 -25.14 6.16
CA ASP A 648 -8.34 -25.19 6.74
C ASP A 648 -8.05 -24.02 7.71
N ILE A 649 -8.96 -23.06 7.82
CA ILE A 649 -8.76 -21.84 8.62
C ILE A 649 -9.14 -22.11 10.07
N TYR A 650 -8.26 -21.85 11.03
CA TYR A 650 -8.57 -21.99 12.46
C TYR A 650 -8.75 -20.64 13.17
N GLU A 651 -8.16 -19.59 12.65
CA GLU A 651 -8.18 -18.26 13.26
C GLU A 651 -9.43 -17.45 12.85
N PRO A 652 -10.06 -16.71 13.78
CA PRO A 652 -11.26 -15.93 13.48
C PRO A 652 -10.99 -14.63 12.72
N THR A 653 -9.73 -14.22 12.56
CA THR A 653 -9.29 -12.97 11.91
C THR A 653 -9.78 -12.86 10.46
N GLN A 654 -9.69 -13.95 9.71
CA GLN A 654 -10.16 -14.00 8.31
C GLN A 654 -11.68 -13.90 8.21
N ALA A 655 -12.43 -14.58 9.09
CA ALA A 655 -13.89 -14.47 9.14
C ALA A 655 -14.33 -13.05 9.57
N PHE A 656 -13.58 -12.42 10.48
CA PHE A 656 -13.79 -11.04 10.91
C PHE A 656 -13.65 -10.07 9.74
N ASN A 657 -12.54 -10.16 9.00
CA ASN A 657 -12.30 -9.33 7.82
C ASN A 657 -13.32 -9.60 6.70
N TRP A 658 -13.70 -10.86 6.48
CA TRP A 658 -14.74 -11.23 5.52
C TRP A 658 -16.08 -10.58 5.85
N ALA A 659 -16.49 -10.64 7.12
CA ALA A 659 -17.74 -10.06 7.59
C ALA A 659 -17.77 -8.53 7.38
N ARG A 660 -16.66 -7.83 7.68
CA ARG A 660 -16.52 -6.38 7.44
C ARG A 660 -16.51 -6.04 5.95
N PHE A 661 -15.73 -6.78 5.15
CA PHE A 661 -15.58 -6.54 3.71
C PHE A 661 -16.92 -6.65 2.96
N TRP A 662 -17.71 -7.67 3.30
CA TRP A 662 -19.00 -7.97 2.64
C TRP A 662 -20.23 -7.38 3.35
N ARG A 663 -20.04 -6.52 4.36
CA ARG A 663 -21.14 -5.95 5.16
C ARG A 663 -22.25 -5.29 4.31
N PRO A 664 -21.96 -4.43 3.31
CA PRO A 664 -23.00 -3.85 2.45
C PRO A 664 -23.81 -4.91 1.69
N GLN A 665 -23.16 -5.95 1.19
CA GLN A 665 -23.77 -7.03 0.41
C GLN A 665 -24.66 -7.90 1.29
N VAL A 666 -24.22 -8.24 2.49
CA VAL A 666 -25.00 -9.00 3.48
C VAL A 666 -26.27 -8.25 3.87
N GLN A 667 -26.13 -6.98 4.27
CA GLN A 667 -27.28 -6.15 4.65
C GLN A 667 -28.24 -5.91 3.47
N GLY A 668 -27.68 -5.67 2.28
CA GLY A 668 -28.46 -5.52 1.05
C GLY A 668 -29.23 -6.80 0.67
N TYR A 669 -28.61 -7.97 0.82
CA TYR A 669 -29.25 -9.26 0.60
C TYR A 669 -30.40 -9.49 1.58
N ILE A 670 -30.19 -9.28 2.88
CA ILE A 670 -31.23 -9.45 3.92
C ILE A 670 -32.42 -8.53 3.63
N HIS A 671 -32.17 -7.27 3.31
CA HIS A 671 -33.23 -6.31 2.98
C HIS A 671 -34.01 -6.73 1.72
N ALA A 672 -33.31 -7.08 0.64
CA ALA A 672 -33.94 -7.52 -0.60
C ALA A 672 -34.71 -8.84 -0.44
N TYR A 673 -34.22 -9.76 0.40
CA TYR A 673 -34.87 -11.02 0.72
C TYR A 673 -36.19 -10.77 1.44
N ARG A 674 -36.16 -9.93 2.49
CA ARG A 674 -37.37 -9.50 3.21
C ARG A 674 -38.39 -8.84 2.28
N ALA A 675 -37.93 -7.97 1.39
CA ALA A 675 -38.83 -7.31 0.44
C ALA A 675 -39.50 -8.32 -0.51
N ALA A 676 -38.77 -9.33 -1.00
CA ALA A 676 -39.28 -10.35 -1.90
C ALA A 676 -40.16 -11.40 -1.19
N THR A 677 -39.64 -12.07 -0.17
CA THR A 677 -40.29 -13.24 0.48
C THR A 677 -41.17 -12.85 1.67
N GLY A 678 -40.92 -11.69 2.30
CA GLY A 678 -41.58 -11.26 3.53
C GLY A 678 -40.92 -11.76 4.82
N VAL A 679 -39.90 -12.62 4.73
CA VAL A 679 -39.18 -13.17 5.88
C VAL A 679 -38.01 -12.26 6.25
N ASP A 680 -37.91 -11.88 7.53
CA ASP A 680 -36.83 -11.05 8.03
C ASP A 680 -35.73 -11.90 8.69
N LEU A 681 -34.58 -12.00 8.02
CA LEU A 681 -33.42 -12.77 8.49
C LEU A 681 -32.60 -12.05 9.57
N SER A 682 -32.92 -10.78 9.90
CA SER A 682 -32.19 -9.99 10.90
C SER A 682 -32.63 -10.26 12.35
N VAL A 683 -33.75 -10.97 12.53
CA VAL A 683 -34.37 -11.21 13.84
C VAL A 683 -33.66 -12.36 14.55
N ALA A 684 -33.30 -12.17 15.82
CA ALA A 684 -32.57 -13.17 16.61
C ALA A 684 -33.41 -14.41 16.95
N VAL A 685 -34.73 -14.27 17.03
CA VAL A 685 -35.69 -15.35 17.27
C VAL A 685 -36.45 -15.60 15.98
N ALA A 686 -35.89 -16.44 15.11
CA ALA A 686 -36.56 -16.88 13.89
C ALA A 686 -37.20 -18.26 14.12
N ASP A 687 -38.34 -18.50 13.49
CA ASP A 687 -38.89 -19.85 13.40
C ASP A 687 -38.00 -20.65 12.44
N PRO A 688 -37.28 -21.69 12.89
CA PRO A 688 -36.38 -22.47 12.05
C PRO A 688 -37.10 -23.10 10.84
N LYS A 689 -38.42 -23.34 10.96
CA LYS A 689 -39.23 -23.84 9.84
C LYS A 689 -39.40 -22.80 8.73
N MET A 690 -39.47 -21.51 9.08
CA MET A 690 -39.58 -20.43 8.12
C MET A 690 -38.23 -20.12 7.47
N GLU A 691 -37.12 -20.24 8.20
CA GLU A 691 -35.77 -20.09 7.64
C GLU A 691 -35.41 -21.21 6.66
N ALA A 692 -35.86 -22.45 6.91
CA ALA A 692 -35.65 -23.59 6.01
C ALA A 692 -36.66 -23.65 4.85
N MET A 693 -37.64 -22.73 4.79
CA MET A 693 -38.66 -22.74 3.74
C MET A 693 -38.08 -22.27 2.41
N LEU A 694 -38.45 -22.96 1.33
CA LEU A 694 -38.00 -22.62 -0.03
C LEU A 694 -38.49 -21.22 -0.42
N PRO A 695 -37.61 -20.36 -1.00
CA PRO A 695 -38.00 -19.02 -1.43
C PRO A 695 -39.16 -19.02 -2.43
N SER A 696 -39.17 -19.95 -3.38
CA SER A 696 -40.27 -20.12 -4.35
C SER A 696 -41.62 -20.39 -3.68
N ALA A 697 -41.64 -21.19 -2.61
CA ALA A 697 -42.86 -21.46 -1.86
C ALA A 697 -43.37 -20.21 -1.14
N LEU A 698 -42.47 -19.41 -0.57
CA LEU A 698 -42.81 -18.11 0.06
C LEU A 698 -43.35 -17.11 -0.98
N LEU A 699 -42.70 -17.03 -2.14
CA LEU A 699 -43.14 -16.18 -3.25
C LEU A 699 -44.52 -16.59 -3.77
N ARG A 700 -44.78 -17.89 -3.91
CA ARG A 700 -46.10 -18.41 -4.30
C ARG A 700 -47.17 -18.11 -3.26
N GLN A 701 -46.87 -18.28 -1.98
CA GLN A 701 -47.81 -17.91 -0.91
C GLN A 701 -48.17 -16.43 -1.00
N ARG A 702 -47.18 -15.56 -1.21
CA ARG A 702 -47.39 -14.13 -1.36
C ARG A 702 -48.21 -13.77 -2.61
N LEU A 703 -47.92 -14.40 -3.75
CA LEU A 703 -48.72 -14.24 -4.96
C LEU A 703 -50.18 -14.66 -4.74
N ASN A 704 -50.42 -15.78 -4.05
CA ASN A 704 -51.77 -16.22 -3.72
C ASN A 704 -52.50 -15.26 -2.77
N LEU A 705 -51.78 -14.61 -1.84
CA LEU A 705 -52.34 -13.57 -0.98
C LEU A 705 -52.69 -12.31 -1.77
N GLN A 706 -51.84 -11.90 -2.72
CA GLN A 706 -52.10 -10.77 -3.62
C GLN A 706 -53.37 -10.98 -4.44
N VAL A 707 -53.49 -12.16 -5.07
CA VAL A 707 -54.68 -12.54 -5.87
C VAL A 707 -55.95 -12.61 -5.02
N ARG A 708 -55.85 -12.88 -3.71
CA ARG A 708 -57.01 -12.85 -2.80
C ARG A 708 -57.38 -11.43 -2.35
N SER A 709 -56.42 -10.50 -2.38
CA SER A 709 -56.63 -9.11 -1.95
C SER A 709 -57.01 -8.15 -3.07
N ALA A 710 -56.72 -8.52 -4.33
CA ALA A 710 -57.16 -7.84 -5.54
C ALA A 710 -58.57 -8.30 -5.93
#